data_AF-A0A5B0WL22-F1
#
_entry.id   AF-A0A5B0WL22-F1
#
_cell.length_a   1.000
_cell.length_b   1.000
_cell.length_c   1.000
_cell.angle_alpha   90.00
_cell.angle_beta   90.00
_cell.angle_gamma   90.00
#
_symmetry.space_group_name_H-M   'P 1'
#
loop_
_entity.id
_entity.type
_entity.pdbx_description
1 polymer ?
#
loop_
_entity_poly.entity_id
_entity_poly.type
_entity_poly.pdbx_seq_one_letter_code
_entity_poly.pdbx_strand_id
1 'polypeptide(L)'
;MRSIFTSCLISGKSRKKQGQGKGKTEGSVSIFLIMVLAFVFLFTAVLIDYARIAAFNVQEERLARASVRSVMSSYDVELREKYGLFAFGESDGDMLLSQVLNDNMHKSGRSDAFNLVPFALESSSLKWSRPLGSYDVVSRQILEEMKYKAPVDFALELAGKFKPMSGVMAEASRATELLSKLQPLYDEREEALDLMLEQRSQAAESGRRLLQWIMNPPAESISASSLGSMQSAADIPAQYSDYLGKYYDDLYRDSKKPAKYTYQLSLYRSRTTEMLSRLPALLTAFREDHERSMDGANEALKKAEQLNDEMRNILEQSRMEGVDLSNDPANDWDIPASSGEISSDPLKKLREQEDALILSSTDLSQMENSISMQQSVYEAIEPIITGMSGVLYEALSEYGDSYQMISSVLEASRVVNNYLQNYGKKGSIIVSDLALIEQHRSSDKERKQLEREAKSKLGEAKALLDKIRMMGNGVTDSLKSYQTLRQYYEENIAFNKELVSDPLVKSEINTNPYTAGSSAMEDMDGIYAAMGGIMGGARDRLFQTEYSALYFQHFDVSKLATLAQGSEGTVELTDQLNPQAQELEYILYGFHNPAGNVAAAYAEIFAMRLSIRTMEGFIEKASLGNPLAVLAAALLYGIQQAIQDMLLLCEKDSIPLSKYLPAQLTYRDHLRLFMMLHGGGNVQLSRMLALIRLNTGINPDERSTYVSSNIKLGMRLWFLPGVVKLLDYSAGYSGEVQGSTYMRAVQADFSY
;
A
#
# COMPACT_ATOMS: atom_id res chain seq x y z
N MET A 1 64.34 74.29 -14.27
CA MET A 1 65.54 73.94 -13.46
C MET A 1 65.56 72.42 -13.33
N ARG A 2 66.56 71.63 -13.75
CA ARG A 2 68.00 71.85 -14.06
C ARG A 2 68.32 70.99 -15.31
N SER A 3 68.95 71.50 -16.38
CA SER A 3 70.36 71.89 -16.54
C SER A 3 71.34 70.78 -16.17
N ILE A 4 72.42 70.46 -16.89
CA ILE A 4 73.19 71.08 -17.99
C ILE A 4 74.26 70.00 -18.33
N PHE A 5 74.44 69.59 -19.59
CA PHE A 5 75.48 70.04 -20.53
C PHE A 5 76.93 70.10 -19.99
N THR A 6 77.85 69.39 -20.66
CA THR A 6 79.25 69.83 -20.82
C THR A 6 79.80 69.13 -22.09
N SER A 7 80.00 69.84 -23.21
CA SER A 7 81.21 70.59 -23.64
C SER A 7 82.39 69.65 -23.98
N CYS A 8 83.24 69.84 -24.99
CA CYS A 8 83.48 70.84 -26.03
C CYS A 8 84.62 70.29 -26.95
N LEU A 9 84.95 71.04 -28.02
CA LEU A 9 86.13 71.01 -28.93
C LEU A 9 85.75 70.61 -30.38
N ILE A 10 85.63 71.51 -31.38
CA ILE A 10 86.56 72.54 -31.94
C ILE A 10 87.87 71.85 -32.38
N SER A 11 88.43 71.91 -33.60
CA SER A 11 88.40 72.78 -34.78
C SER A 11 88.94 71.91 -35.94
N GLY A 12 88.60 72.06 -37.21
CA GLY A 12 89.26 73.07 -38.03
C GLY A 12 89.46 72.59 -39.48
N LYS A 13 88.96 73.42 -40.40
CA LYS A 13 89.16 73.52 -41.85
C LYS A 13 90.38 72.79 -42.45
N SER A 14 90.21 72.19 -43.64
CA SER A 14 90.73 72.78 -44.89
C SER A 14 90.19 72.10 -46.16
N ARG A 15 90.07 72.91 -47.20
CA ARG A 15 89.62 72.64 -48.57
C ARG A 15 90.41 71.51 -49.26
N LYS A 16 89.75 70.80 -50.19
CA LYS A 16 90.41 70.36 -51.43
C LYS A 16 89.47 70.46 -52.64
N LYS A 17 89.99 71.11 -53.68
CA LYS A 17 89.44 71.27 -55.03
C LYS A 17 89.45 69.95 -55.79
N GLN A 18 88.45 69.82 -56.66
CA GLN A 18 88.43 69.23 -58.01
C GLN A 18 88.91 67.80 -58.23
N GLY A 19 88.08 67.07 -59.00
CA GLY A 19 88.59 66.12 -59.99
C GLY A 19 87.90 64.77 -60.02
N GLN A 20 86.78 64.72 -60.77
CA GLN A 20 86.27 63.61 -61.59
C GLN A 20 86.60 62.15 -61.22
N GLY A 21 85.51 61.38 -61.05
CA GLY A 21 85.30 60.15 -61.83
C GLY A 21 85.38 58.81 -61.08
N LYS A 22 84.21 58.21 -60.78
CA LYS A 22 83.79 56.86 -61.20
C LYS A 22 82.56 56.37 -60.41
N GLY A 23 81.63 55.73 -61.14
CA GLY A 23 80.74 54.67 -60.65
C GLY A 23 79.69 55.03 -59.59
N LYS A 24 78.50 55.48 -60.02
CA LYS A 24 77.29 55.50 -59.18
C LYS A 24 76.78 54.06 -58.97
N THR A 25 77.28 53.37 -57.94
CA THR A 25 76.69 52.11 -57.42
C THR A 25 76.66 52.08 -55.89
N GLU A 26 76.64 53.23 -55.20
CA GLU A 26 76.52 53.28 -53.73
C GLU A 26 75.11 53.58 -53.23
N GLY A 27 74.22 54.08 -54.09
CA GLY A 27 72.80 54.31 -53.75
C GLY A 27 71.94 53.06 -53.81
N SER A 28 72.21 52.12 -54.73
CA SER A 28 71.39 50.92 -54.95
C SER A 28 71.50 49.92 -53.79
N VAL A 29 72.70 49.75 -53.23
CA VAL A 29 72.92 48.87 -52.07
C VAL A 29 72.21 49.40 -50.83
N SER A 30 72.26 50.71 -50.61
CA SER A 30 71.56 51.36 -49.49
C SER A 30 70.04 51.28 -49.65
N ILE A 31 69.51 51.47 -50.87
CA ILE A 31 68.07 51.32 -51.15
C ILE A 31 67.61 49.87 -50.99
N PHE A 32 68.40 48.90 -51.48
CA PHE A 32 68.11 47.48 -51.32
C PHE A 32 68.13 47.05 -49.84
N LEU A 33 69.12 47.51 -49.07
CA LEU A 33 69.21 47.22 -47.64
C LEU A 33 68.07 47.86 -46.85
N ILE A 34 67.66 49.09 -47.18
CA ILE A 34 66.49 49.75 -46.58
C ILE A 34 65.21 49.00 -46.94
N MET A 35 65.07 48.50 -48.17
CA MET A 35 63.91 47.72 -48.60
C MET A 35 63.82 46.37 -47.88
N VAL A 36 64.94 45.65 -47.77
CA VAL A 36 65.02 44.38 -47.01
C VAL A 36 64.79 44.62 -45.53
N LEU A 37 65.39 45.66 -44.93
CA LEU A 37 65.18 46.02 -43.53
C LEU A 37 63.72 46.42 -43.27
N ALA A 38 63.10 47.18 -44.17
CA ALA A 38 61.68 47.56 -44.07
C ALA A 38 60.77 46.32 -44.17
N PHE A 39 61.09 45.37 -45.06
CA PHE A 39 60.35 44.11 -45.17
C PHE A 39 60.50 43.23 -43.92
N VAL A 40 61.73 43.06 -43.41
CA VAL A 40 62.01 42.31 -42.17
C VAL A 40 61.34 42.98 -40.97
N PHE A 41 61.37 44.31 -40.88
CA PHE A 41 60.69 45.07 -39.85
C PHE A 41 59.17 44.88 -39.93
N LEU A 42 58.58 45.01 -41.12
CA LEU A 42 57.15 44.76 -41.35
C LEU A 42 56.74 43.33 -40.98
N PHE A 43 57.54 42.33 -41.39
CA PHE A 43 57.29 40.93 -41.06
C PHE A 43 57.37 40.68 -39.55
N THR A 44 58.39 41.22 -38.88
CA THR A 44 58.56 41.11 -37.43
C THR A 44 57.44 41.82 -36.68
N ALA A 45 57.01 42.99 -37.15
CA ALA A 45 55.89 43.74 -36.60
C ALA A 45 54.56 42.96 -36.67
N VAL A 46 54.30 42.29 -37.81
CA VAL A 46 53.13 41.40 -37.95
C VAL A 46 53.21 40.20 -37.01
N LEU A 47 54.37 39.56 -36.88
CA LEU A 47 54.55 38.43 -35.96
C LEU A 47 54.36 38.83 -34.49
N ILE A 48 54.83 40.01 -34.09
CA ILE A 48 54.63 40.54 -32.73
C ILE A 48 53.15 40.78 -32.46
N ASP A 49 52.42 41.47 -33.34
CA ASP A 49 50.98 41.68 -33.18
C ASP A 49 50.23 40.33 -33.21
N TYR A 50 50.64 39.36 -34.03
CA TYR A 50 50.07 38.01 -34.05
C TYR A 50 50.24 37.27 -32.72
N ALA A 51 51.47 37.23 -32.19
CA ALA A 51 51.75 36.59 -30.91
C ALA A 51 50.97 37.25 -29.76
N ARG A 52 50.80 38.58 -29.80
CA ARG A 52 49.98 39.33 -28.84
C ARG A 52 48.49 39.01 -28.97
N ILE A 53 47.95 38.90 -30.19
CA ILE A 53 46.55 38.50 -30.42
C ILE A 53 46.32 37.07 -29.92
N ALA A 54 47.24 36.14 -30.18
CA ALA A 54 47.15 34.77 -29.66
C ALA A 54 47.20 34.72 -28.13
N ALA A 55 48.09 35.49 -27.51
CA ALA A 55 48.15 35.61 -26.05
C ALA A 55 46.87 36.25 -25.47
N PHE A 56 46.36 37.31 -26.12
CA PHE A 56 45.11 37.98 -25.76
C PHE A 56 43.92 37.02 -25.78
N ASN A 57 43.76 36.25 -26.87
CA ASN A 57 42.70 35.26 -27.03
C ASN A 57 42.67 34.23 -25.88
N VAL A 58 43.84 33.72 -25.48
CA VAL A 58 43.96 32.75 -24.37
C VAL A 58 43.70 33.41 -23.01
N GLN A 59 44.19 34.64 -22.81
CA GLN A 59 43.96 35.38 -21.57
C GLN A 59 42.50 35.76 -21.40
N GLU A 60 41.83 36.20 -22.47
CA GLU A 60 40.41 36.50 -22.51
C GLU A 60 39.56 35.28 -22.14
N GLU A 61 39.82 34.09 -22.74
CA GLU A 61 39.06 32.88 -22.42
C GLU A 61 39.25 32.43 -20.97
N ARG A 62 40.49 32.50 -20.46
CA ARG A 62 40.79 32.17 -19.05
C ARG A 62 40.13 33.16 -18.10
N LEU A 63 40.21 34.45 -18.42
CA LEU A 63 39.60 35.51 -17.63
C LEU A 63 38.08 35.35 -17.63
N ALA A 64 37.45 35.13 -18.79
CA ALA A 64 36.01 34.91 -18.89
C ALA A 64 35.56 33.73 -18.02
N ARG A 65 36.23 32.57 -18.11
CA ARG A 65 35.91 31.41 -17.27
C ARG A 65 36.15 31.66 -15.78
N ALA A 66 37.26 32.33 -15.42
CA ALA A 66 37.57 32.65 -14.04
C ALA A 66 36.57 33.65 -13.45
N SER A 67 36.19 34.66 -14.22
CA SER A 67 35.21 35.67 -13.82
C SER A 67 33.84 35.07 -13.60
N VAL A 68 33.36 34.23 -14.52
CA VAL A 68 32.07 33.52 -14.35
C VAL A 68 32.10 32.59 -13.14
N ARG A 69 33.18 31.85 -12.91
CA ARG A 69 33.34 31.03 -11.69
C ARG A 69 33.35 31.87 -10.41
N SER A 70 33.94 33.05 -10.46
CA SER A 70 33.95 33.97 -9.31
C SER A 70 32.56 34.52 -9.03
N VAL A 71 31.79 34.87 -10.06
CA VAL A 71 30.37 35.25 -9.91
C VAL A 71 29.58 34.08 -9.34
N MET A 72 29.75 32.87 -9.88
CA MET A 72 29.11 31.66 -9.37
C MET A 72 29.74 31.12 -8.08
N SER A 73 30.65 31.87 -7.44
CA SER A 73 31.08 31.54 -6.07
C SER A 73 30.21 32.22 -5.02
N SER A 74 29.42 33.24 -5.40
CA SER A 74 28.38 33.83 -4.54
C SER A 74 27.08 33.01 -4.62
N TYR A 75 27.19 31.73 -4.29
CA TYR A 75 26.02 30.88 -4.10
C TYR A 75 25.28 31.25 -2.82
N ASP A 76 24.00 30.86 -2.74
CA ASP A 76 23.20 31.04 -1.55
C ASP A 76 23.68 30.08 -0.43
N VAL A 77 24.24 30.66 0.64
CA VAL A 77 24.85 29.90 1.73
C VAL A 77 23.80 29.09 2.49
N GLU A 78 22.59 29.62 2.66
CA GLU A 78 21.53 28.94 3.41
C GLU A 78 21.05 27.68 2.68
N LEU A 79 20.86 27.75 1.36
CA LEU A 79 20.52 26.59 0.53
C LEU A 79 21.62 25.50 0.57
N ARG A 80 22.89 25.91 0.57
CA ARG A 80 24.01 24.96 0.59
C ARG A 80 24.19 24.31 1.97
N GLU A 81 24.11 25.08 3.05
CA GLU A 81 24.32 24.55 4.41
C GLU A 81 23.15 23.69 4.89
N LYS A 82 21.90 24.11 4.64
CA LYS A 82 20.72 23.37 5.10
C LYS A 82 20.30 22.23 4.20
N TYR A 83 20.49 22.35 2.88
CA TYR A 83 19.96 21.39 1.90
C TYR A 83 21.01 20.82 0.95
N GLY A 84 22.26 21.30 0.99
CA GLY A 84 23.28 20.86 0.03
C GLY A 84 23.04 21.36 -1.40
N LEU A 85 22.03 22.19 -1.65
CA LEU A 85 21.70 22.70 -2.98
C LEU A 85 22.50 23.95 -3.34
N PHE A 86 22.77 24.13 -4.62
CA PHE A 86 23.47 25.28 -5.15
C PHE A 86 22.58 26.10 -6.07
N ALA A 87 22.43 27.37 -5.75
CA ALA A 87 21.89 28.38 -6.65
C ALA A 87 22.57 29.72 -6.42
N PHE A 88 22.52 30.61 -7.41
CA PHE A 88 23.09 31.94 -7.29
C PHE A 88 22.30 32.78 -6.28
N GLY A 89 23.00 33.47 -5.36
CA GLY A 89 22.39 34.29 -4.32
C GLY A 89 21.89 35.66 -4.82
N GLU A 90 21.41 36.50 -3.91
CA GLU A 90 20.82 37.83 -4.23
C GLU A 90 21.81 38.94 -4.64
N SER A 91 23.06 38.58 -4.95
CA SER A 91 24.06 39.59 -5.33
C SER A 91 23.82 40.09 -6.76
N ASP A 92 24.12 41.36 -7.02
CA ASP A 92 24.10 41.89 -8.40
C ASP A 92 25.24 41.26 -9.21
N GLY A 93 24.91 40.25 -10.01
CA GLY A 93 25.88 39.48 -10.77
C GLY A 93 26.62 40.28 -11.83
N ASP A 94 25.98 41.27 -12.47
CA ASP A 94 26.65 42.11 -13.46
C ASP A 94 27.67 43.04 -12.79
N MET A 95 27.34 43.54 -11.59
CA MET A 95 28.30 44.28 -10.76
C MET A 95 29.47 43.39 -10.32
N LEU A 96 29.19 42.17 -9.83
CA LEU A 96 30.24 41.21 -9.45
C LEU A 96 31.13 40.85 -10.63
N LEU A 97 30.54 40.61 -11.82
CA LEU A 97 31.28 40.31 -13.03
C LEU A 97 32.20 41.47 -13.41
N SER A 98 31.66 42.69 -13.41
CA SER A 98 32.42 43.90 -13.72
C SER A 98 33.55 44.15 -12.74
N GLN A 99 33.31 43.92 -11.44
CA GLN A 99 34.33 44.04 -10.40
C GLN A 99 35.45 43.01 -10.61
N VAL A 100 35.11 41.73 -10.81
CA VAL A 100 36.11 40.67 -11.02
C VAL A 100 36.91 40.92 -12.29
N LEU A 101 36.28 41.38 -13.37
CA LEU A 101 36.98 41.73 -14.61
C LEU A 101 37.95 42.90 -14.41
N ASN A 102 37.52 43.96 -13.71
CA ASN A 102 38.37 45.13 -13.41
C ASN A 102 39.55 44.78 -12.50
N ASP A 103 39.32 44.00 -11.45
CA ASP A 103 40.37 43.60 -10.50
C ASP A 103 41.46 42.73 -11.17
N ASN A 104 41.06 41.87 -12.12
CA ASN A 104 42.01 41.04 -12.87
C ASN A 104 42.76 41.82 -13.97
N MET A 105 42.17 42.87 -14.54
CA MET A 105 42.83 43.77 -15.49
C MET A 105 43.94 44.59 -14.82
N HIS A 106 43.74 45.04 -13.56
CA HIS A 106 44.73 45.83 -12.83
C HIS A 106 45.88 45.02 -12.23
N LYS A 107 45.72 43.71 -12.02
CA LYS A 107 46.72 42.83 -11.38
C LYS A 107 47.65 42.07 -12.33
N SER A 108 47.50 42.24 -13.64
CA SER A 108 48.31 41.50 -14.64
C SER A 108 49.78 41.96 -14.78
N GLY A 109 50.37 42.58 -13.74
CA GLY A 109 51.80 42.93 -13.72
C GLY A 109 52.37 43.15 -12.32
N ARG A 110 53.64 42.76 -12.11
CA ARG A 110 54.48 43.39 -11.07
C ARG A 110 54.50 44.90 -11.37
N SER A 111 54.46 45.75 -10.34
CA SER A 111 54.47 47.22 -10.49
C SER A 111 55.58 47.76 -11.43
N ASP A 112 56.64 46.97 -11.61
CA ASP A 112 57.85 47.33 -12.38
C ASP A 112 57.96 46.60 -13.73
N ALA A 113 56.96 45.81 -14.16
CA ALA A 113 56.99 45.03 -15.40
C ALA A 113 56.08 45.61 -16.50
N PHE A 114 56.60 45.70 -17.73
CA PHE A 114 55.84 46.16 -18.90
C PHE A 114 54.71 45.19 -19.25
N ASN A 115 53.45 45.64 -19.23
CA ASN A 115 52.31 44.84 -19.62
C ASN A 115 52.28 44.67 -21.15
N LEU A 116 52.55 43.44 -21.61
CA LEU A 116 52.64 43.10 -23.04
C LEU A 116 51.28 43.04 -23.74
N VAL A 117 50.19 42.86 -22.97
CA VAL A 117 48.83 42.66 -23.49
C VAL A 117 47.84 43.50 -22.68
N PRO A 118 47.88 44.85 -22.78
CA PRO A 118 46.85 45.67 -22.15
C PRO A 118 45.54 45.53 -22.91
N PHE A 119 44.51 45.08 -22.20
CA PHE A 119 43.15 45.00 -22.72
C PHE A 119 42.19 45.78 -21.82
N ALA A 120 41.08 46.22 -22.41
CA ALA A 120 40.00 46.94 -21.75
C ALA A 120 38.68 46.19 -21.92
N LEU A 121 37.81 46.29 -20.91
CA LEU A 121 36.45 45.81 -20.99
C LEU A 121 35.60 46.78 -21.81
N GLU A 122 34.99 46.30 -22.89
CA GLU A 122 34.05 47.08 -23.70
C GLU A 122 32.62 46.87 -23.23
N SER A 123 32.25 45.60 -23.01
CA SER A 123 30.93 45.23 -22.48
C SER A 123 30.99 43.88 -21.79
N SER A 124 30.19 43.74 -20.74
CA SER A 124 29.92 42.46 -20.08
C SER A 124 28.43 42.34 -19.82
N SER A 125 27.87 41.16 -20.06
CA SER A 125 26.50 40.85 -19.66
C SER A 125 26.39 39.41 -19.18
N LEU A 126 25.45 39.19 -18.27
CA LEU A 126 25.05 37.87 -17.79
C LEU A 126 23.65 37.49 -18.29
N LYS A 127 23.49 36.21 -18.61
CA LYS A 127 22.20 35.58 -18.88
C LYS A 127 22.00 34.42 -17.93
N TRP A 128 21.03 34.57 -17.04
CA TRP A 128 20.62 33.58 -16.06
C TRP A 128 19.62 32.59 -16.65
N SER A 129 19.73 31.32 -16.28
CA SER A 129 18.77 30.29 -16.67
C SER A 129 18.84 29.07 -15.72
N ARG A 130 18.00 28.06 -15.99
CA ARG A 130 17.87 26.83 -15.18
C ARG A 130 17.55 27.15 -13.71
N PRO A 131 16.34 27.64 -13.42
CA PRO A 131 15.91 27.86 -12.04
C PRO A 131 16.00 26.57 -11.21
N LEU A 132 16.32 26.71 -9.92
CA LEU A 132 16.41 25.58 -9.00
C LEU A 132 15.05 24.88 -8.85
N GLY A 133 13.95 25.62 -8.98
CA GLY A 133 12.59 25.09 -8.91
C GLY A 133 12.18 24.14 -10.05
N SER A 134 13.00 24.02 -11.10
CA SER A 134 12.77 23.10 -12.21
C SER A 134 13.14 21.66 -11.82
N TYR A 135 12.28 20.69 -12.10
CA TYR A 135 12.49 19.30 -11.68
C TYR A 135 13.80 18.69 -12.18
N ASP A 136 14.19 18.99 -13.42
CA ASP A 136 15.43 18.51 -14.02
C ASP A 136 16.67 19.03 -13.28
N VAL A 137 16.61 20.28 -12.80
CA VAL A 137 17.70 20.93 -12.09
C VAL A 137 17.84 20.38 -10.66
N VAL A 138 16.76 20.40 -9.88
CA VAL A 138 16.80 19.92 -8.49
C VAL A 138 17.08 18.42 -8.43
N SER A 139 16.46 17.63 -9.31
CA SER A 139 16.71 16.19 -9.37
C SER A 139 18.19 15.92 -9.66
N ARG A 140 18.78 16.61 -10.63
CA ARG A 140 20.21 16.45 -10.94
C ARG A 140 21.12 16.81 -9.77
N GLN A 141 20.84 17.88 -9.02
CA GLN A 141 21.64 18.24 -7.85
C GLN A 141 21.52 17.19 -6.74
N ILE A 142 20.30 16.70 -6.46
CA ILE A 142 20.06 15.60 -5.53
C ILE A 142 20.86 14.36 -5.94
N LEU A 143 20.82 14.00 -7.23
CA LEU A 143 21.53 12.84 -7.74
C LEU A 143 23.05 12.94 -7.54
N GLU A 144 23.65 14.10 -7.82
CA GLU A 144 25.10 14.30 -7.62
C GLU A 144 25.49 14.32 -6.14
N GLU A 145 24.68 14.93 -5.27
CA GLU A 145 24.94 14.96 -3.82
C GLU A 145 24.83 13.55 -3.20
N MET A 146 23.90 12.72 -3.68
CA MET A 146 23.62 11.37 -3.12
C MET A 146 24.40 10.23 -3.77
N LYS A 147 25.00 10.45 -4.94
CA LYS A 147 25.68 9.44 -5.76
C LYS A 147 26.59 8.49 -4.97
N TYR A 148 27.27 8.99 -3.95
CA TYR A 148 28.20 8.23 -3.12
C TYR A 148 27.69 7.94 -1.71
N LYS A 149 26.70 8.69 -1.21
CA LYS A 149 26.15 8.56 0.15
C LYS A 149 25.07 7.47 0.19
N ALA A 150 24.07 7.60 -0.69
CA ALA A 150 22.86 6.79 -0.65
C ALA A 150 23.08 5.27 -0.82
N PRO A 151 23.94 4.76 -1.73
CA PRO A 151 24.14 3.31 -1.87
C PRO A 151 24.75 2.63 -0.64
N VAL A 152 25.65 3.32 0.07
CA VAL A 152 26.36 2.77 1.24
C VAL A 152 25.42 2.72 2.44
N ASP A 153 24.70 3.82 2.67
CA ASP A 153 23.78 3.96 3.81
C ASP A 153 22.60 2.99 3.67
N PHE A 154 22.03 2.84 2.47
CA PHE A 154 20.87 1.95 2.27
C PHE A 154 21.20 0.45 2.31
N ALA A 155 22.22 0.02 1.58
CA ALA A 155 22.53 -1.40 1.44
C ALA A 155 22.95 -2.04 2.77
N LEU A 156 23.67 -1.29 3.61
CA LEU A 156 24.16 -1.77 4.91
C LEU A 156 23.14 -1.58 6.03
N GLU A 157 22.35 -0.50 6.04
CA GLU A 157 21.47 -0.18 7.18
C GLU A 157 20.03 -0.69 7.05
N LEU A 158 19.52 -0.92 5.83
CA LEU A 158 18.14 -1.34 5.63
C LEU A 158 18.05 -2.69 4.93
N ALA A 159 18.46 -2.80 3.67
CA ALA A 159 18.25 -4.03 2.88
C ALA A 159 18.83 -5.28 3.55
N GLY A 160 20.02 -5.18 4.16
CA GLY A 160 20.65 -6.27 4.89
C GLY A 160 19.87 -6.78 6.11
N LYS A 161 19.01 -5.94 6.73
CA LYS A 161 18.18 -6.32 7.88
C LYS A 161 16.97 -7.16 7.47
N PHE A 162 16.42 -6.94 6.28
CA PHE A 162 15.20 -7.61 5.80
C PHE A 162 15.48 -8.89 5.02
N LYS A 163 16.61 -8.96 4.30
CA LYS A 163 16.98 -10.13 3.50
C LYS A 163 16.81 -11.48 4.23
N PRO A 164 17.19 -11.66 5.51
CA PRO A 164 17.10 -12.98 6.13
C PRO A 164 15.68 -13.47 6.46
N MET A 165 14.66 -12.60 6.33
CA MET A 165 13.26 -12.95 6.56
C MET A 165 12.39 -12.94 5.30
N SER A 166 12.94 -12.63 4.12
CA SER A 166 12.17 -12.50 2.88
C SER A 166 11.39 -13.78 2.53
N GLY A 167 12.05 -14.94 2.58
CA GLY A 167 11.42 -16.22 2.27
C GLY A 167 10.30 -16.62 3.24
N VAL A 168 10.42 -16.30 4.55
CA VAL A 168 9.35 -16.59 5.52
C VAL A 168 8.22 -15.55 5.44
N MET A 169 8.52 -14.31 5.08
CA MET A 169 7.50 -13.27 4.83
C MET A 169 6.66 -13.59 3.61
N ALA A 170 7.28 -13.98 2.49
CA ALA A 170 6.56 -14.39 1.29
C ALA A 170 5.59 -15.54 1.59
N GLU A 171 6.02 -16.50 2.42
CA GLU A 171 5.18 -17.63 2.84
C GLU A 171 4.01 -17.18 3.71
N ALA A 172 4.25 -16.26 4.64
CA ALA A 172 3.21 -15.70 5.49
C ALA A 172 2.22 -14.84 4.72
N SER A 173 2.69 -14.07 3.72
CA SER A 173 1.83 -13.30 2.81
C SER A 173 0.89 -14.22 2.05
N ARG A 174 1.43 -15.25 1.38
CA ARG A 174 0.64 -16.25 0.66
C ARG A 174 -0.38 -16.95 1.54
N ALA A 175 0.04 -17.44 2.70
CA ALA A 175 -0.84 -18.12 3.65
C ALA A 175 -1.97 -17.19 4.12
N THR A 176 -1.65 -15.92 4.41
CA THR A 176 -2.63 -14.91 4.83
C THR A 176 -3.63 -14.64 3.71
N GLU A 177 -3.18 -14.41 2.48
CA GLU A 177 -4.03 -14.12 1.33
C GLU A 177 -4.99 -15.28 1.04
N LEU A 178 -4.44 -16.49 0.93
CA LEU A 178 -5.20 -17.71 0.63
C LEU A 178 -6.27 -17.96 1.69
N LEU A 179 -5.87 -18.03 2.96
CA LEU A 179 -6.78 -18.35 4.05
C LEU A 179 -7.78 -17.22 4.31
N SER A 180 -7.44 -15.95 4.04
CA SER A 180 -8.40 -14.83 4.10
C SER A 180 -9.47 -14.91 3.01
N LYS A 181 -9.13 -15.44 1.82
CA LYS A 181 -10.11 -15.72 0.76
C LYS A 181 -10.99 -16.94 1.09
N LEU A 182 -10.43 -17.97 1.72
CA LEU A 182 -11.16 -19.19 2.09
C LEU A 182 -12.08 -19.01 3.31
N GLN A 183 -11.71 -18.18 4.28
CA GLN A 183 -12.46 -17.98 5.51
C GLN A 183 -13.95 -17.66 5.31
N PRO A 184 -14.35 -16.65 4.51
CA PRO A 184 -15.77 -16.33 4.33
C PRO A 184 -16.56 -17.45 3.65
N LEU A 185 -15.93 -18.16 2.69
CA LEU A 185 -16.56 -19.31 2.01
C LEU A 185 -16.76 -20.48 2.96
N TYR A 186 -15.77 -20.76 3.81
CA TYR A 186 -15.86 -21.77 4.85
C TYR A 186 -17.03 -21.45 5.79
N ASP A 187 -17.12 -20.22 6.30
CA ASP A 187 -18.20 -19.82 7.21
C ASP A 187 -19.58 -19.94 6.57
N GLU A 188 -19.72 -19.50 5.32
CA GLU A 188 -20.98 -19.59 4.59
C GLU A 188 -21.38 -21.05 4.30
N ARG A 189 -20.39 -21.93 4.05
CA ARG A 189 -20.62 -23.37 3.90
C ARG A 189 -21.12 -23.98 5.20
N GLU A 190 -20.49 -23.66 6.33
CA GLU A 190 -20.91 -24.18 7.63
C GLU A 190 -22.32 -23.72 8.01
N GLU A 191 -22.67 -22.46 7.71
CA GLU A 191 -24.03 -21.94 7.89
C GLU A 191 -25.05 -22.66 6.99
N ALA A 192 -24.67 -23.01 5.76
CA ALA A 192 -25.53 -23.79 4.86
C ALA A 192 -25.75 -25.23 5.37
N LEU A 193 -24.72 -25.86 5.96
CA LEU A 193 -24.86 -27.18 6.59
C LEU A 193 -25.76 -27.15 7.83
N ASP A 194 -25.67 -26.11 8.65
CA ASP A 194 -26.55 -25.91 9.80
C ASP A 194 -28.00 -25.72 9.34
N LEU A 195 -28.22 -24.92 8.30
CA LEU A 195 -29.54 -24.73 7.70
C LEU A 195 -30.11 -26.02 7.13
N MET A 196 -29.29 -26.85 6.49
CA MET A 196 -29.68 -28.16 5.98
C MET A 196 -30.21 -29.07 7.10
N LEU A 197 -29.48 -29.17 8.22
CA LEU A 197 -29.92 -29.96 9.38
C LEU A 197 -31.18 -29.37 10.04
N GLU A 198 -31.28 -28.04 10.14
CA GLU A 198 -32.45 -27.38 10.68
C GLU A 198 -33.69 -27.69 9.84
N GLN A 199 -33.60 -27.56 8.52
CA GLN A 199 -34.70 -27.83 7.58
C GLN A 199 -35.14 -29.29 7.64
N ARG A 200 -34.20 -30.24 7.67
CA ARG A 200 -34.52 -31.67 7.89
C ARG A 200 -35.25 -31.91 9.20
N SER A 201 -34.86 -31.20 10.26
CA SER A 201 -35.55 -31.29 11.53
C SER A 201 -36.96 -30.71 11.48
N GLN A 202 -37.15 -29.58 10.78
CA GLN A 202 -38.46 -28.96 10.58
C GLN A 202 -39.39 -29.84 9.75
N ALA A 203 -38.87 -30.51 8.72
CA ALA A 203 -39.61 -31.47 7.90
C ALA A 203 -40.21 -32.58 8.76
N ALA A 204 -39.44 -33.15 9.69
CA ALA A 204 -39.96 -34.16 10.62
C ALA A 204 -40.99 -33.58 11.60
N GLU A 205 -40.70 -32.40 12.15
CA GLU A 205 -41.52 -31.73 13.16
C GLU A 205 -42.91 -31.35 12.64
N SER A 206 -43.07 -31.16 11.33
CA SER A 206 -44.38 -30.95 10.68
C SER A 206 -45.38 -32.09 10.94
N GLY A 207 -44.89 -33.32 11.14
CA GLY A 207 -45.70 -34.50 11.48
C GLY A 207 -46.25 -34.51 12.91
N ARG A 208 -45.82 -33.59 13.79
CA ARG A 208 -46.23 -33.58 15.21
C ARG A 208 -47.73 -33.37 15.40
N ARG A 209 -48.35 -32.50 14.60
CA ARG A 209 -49.80 -32.27 14.67
C ARG A 209 -50.57 -33.52 14.25
N LEU A 210 -50.07 -34.21 13.23
CA LEU A 210 -50.65 -35.47 12.76
C LEU A 210 -50.53 -36.57 13.83
N LEU A 211 -49.37 -36.71 14.48
CA LEU A 211 -49.20 -37.65 15.59
C LEU A 211 -50.19 -37.36 16.73
N GLN A 212 -50.30 -36.10 17.15
CA GLN A 212 -51.24 -35.69 18.21
C GLN A 212 -52.70 -35.98 17.84
N TRP A 213 -53.05 -35.83 16.56
CA TRP A 213 -54.38 -36.18 16.06
C TRP A 213 -54.60 -37.70 16.04
N ILE A 214 -53.60 -38.50 15.67
CA ILE A 214 -53.70 -39.97 15.66
C ILE A 214 -53.88 -40.47 17.10
N MET A 215 -52.95 -40.10 17.99
CA MET A 215 -52.91 -40.59 19.37
C MET A 215 -52.08 -39.66 20.26
N ASN A 216 -52.68 -39.16 21.34
CA ASN A 216 -52.03 -38.22 22.25
C ASN A 216 -52.25 -38.58 23.73
N PRO A 217 -51.19 -38.90 24.50
CA PRO A 217 -49.82 -39.15 24.05
C PRO A 217 -49.72 -40.48 23.27
N PRO A 218 -48.67 -40.69 22.46
CA PRO A 218 -48.38 -42.00 21.87
C PRO A 218 -48.22 -43.07 22.97
N ALA A 219 -48.80 -44.26 22.77
CA ALA A 219 -48.67 -45.38 23.70
C ALA A 219 -48.75 -46.74 22.96
N GLU A 220 -48.46 -47.82 23.68
CA GLU A 220 -48.41 -49.18 23.10
C GLU A 220 -49.77 -49.88 23.08
N SER A 221 -50.80 -49.31 23.71
CA SER A 221 -52.14 -49.90 23.80
C SER A 221 -53.23 -48.84 23.88
N ILE A 222 -54.43 -49.18 23.40
CA ILE A 222 -55.63 -48.35 23.52
C ILE A 222 -56.60 -49.04 24.49
N SER A 223 -56.89 -48.38 25.61
CA SER A 223 -57.85 -48.88 26.60
C SER A 223 -59.28 -48.53 26.21
N ALA A 224 -60.22 -49.45 26.43
CA ALA A 224 -61.64 -49.18 26.22
C ALA A 224 -62.14 -48.04 27.11
N SER A 225 -63.00 -47.19 26.57
CA SER A 225 -63.56 -46.01 27.25
C SER A 225 -65.05 -45.84 26.96
N SER A 226 -65.73 -45.12 27.83
CA SER A 226 -67.16 -44.83 27.66
C SER A 226 -67.38 -43.77 26.58
N LEU A 227 -68.51 -43.86 25.88
CA LEU A 227 -68.96 -42.84 24.91
C LEU A 227 -68.89 -41.44 25.52
N GLY A 228 -68.12 -40.56 24.87
CA GLY A 228 -67.77 -39.26 25.41
C GLY A 228 -67.09 -38.36 24.38
N SER A 229 -66.31 -37.39 24.85
CA SER A 229 -65.48 -36.55 23.97
C SER A 229 -64.42 -37.38 23.26
N MET A 230 -64.05 -36.98 22.04
CA MET A 230 -62.91 -37.54 21.31
C MET A 230 -61.86 -36.44 21.14
N GLN A 231 -60.64 -36.72 21.56
CA GLN A 231 -59.47 -35.84 21.42
C GLN A 231 -58.52 -36.30 20.32
N SER A 232 -58.54 -37.59 19.98
CA SER A 232 -57.70 -38.21 18.94
C SER A 232 -58.43 -39.31 18.18
N ALA A 233 -57.87 -39.78 17.07
CA ALA A 233 -58.39 -40.92 16.33
C ALA A 233 -58.44 -42.21 17.17
N ALA A 234 -57.51 -42.36 18.13
CA ALA A 234 -57.50 -43.49 19.09
C ALA A 234 -58.78 -43.59 19.95
N ASP A 235 -59.52 -42.50 20.12
CA ASP A 235 -60.78 -42.53 20.87
C ASP A 235 -61.92 -43.25 20.13
N ILE A 236 -61.83 -43.37 18.80
CA ILE A 236 -62.81 -44.08 17.97
C ILE A 236 -62.87 -45.56 18.35
N PRO A 237 -61.78 -46.35 18.26
CA PRO A 237 -61.78 -47.74 18.70
C PRO A 237 -61.94 -47.87 20.23
N ALA A 238 -61.40 -46.94 21.02
CA ALA A 238 -61.55 -46.99 22.48
C ALA A 238 -63.02 -46.98 22.91
N GLN A 239 -63.85 -46.18 22.25
CA GLN A 239 -65.28 -46.04 22.58
C GLN A 239 -66.18 -47.04 21.83
N TYR A 240 -65.65 -47.79 20.86
CA TYR A 240 -66.44 -48.65 19.97
C TYR A 240 -67.14 -49.81 20.70
N SER A 241 -66.51 -50.40 21.72
CA SER A 241 -67.13 -51.48 22.50
C SER A 241 -68.35 -51.00 23.29
N ASP A 242 -68.28 -49.80 23.89
CA ASP A 242 -69.41 -49.19 24.62
C ASP A 242 -70.52 -48.73 23.65
N TYR A 243 -70.14 -48.29 22.45
CA TYR A 243 -71.07 -48.02 21.35
C TYR A 243 -71.87 -49.27 20.95
N LEU A 244 -71.19 -50.41 20.68
CA LEU A 244 -71.87 -51.66 20.32
C LEU A 244 -72.77 -52.17 21.45
N GLY A 245 -72.31 -52.11 22.70
CA GLY A 245 -73.11 -52.49 23.86
C GLY A 245 -74.41 -51.70 23.94
N LYS A 246 -74.33 -50.36 23.82
CA LYS A 246 -75.50 -49.47 23.84
C LYS A 246 -76.40 -49.64 22.61
N TYR A 247 -75.82 -49.94 21.45
CA TYR A 247 -76.58 -50.23 20.23
C TYR A 247 -77.43 -51.49 20.39
N TYR A 248 -76.83 -52.59 20.85
CA TYR A 248 -77.57 -53.85 21.06
C TYR A 248 -78.58 -53.76 22.21
N ASP A 249 -78.28 -52.98 23.26
CA ASP A 249 -79.24 -52.68 24.33
C ASP A 249 -80.51 -51.99 23.81
N ASP A 250 -80.39 -51.09 22.84
CA ASP A 250 -81.53 -50.43 22.20
C ASP A 250 -82.20 -51.32 21.14
N LEU A 251 -81.43 -52.11 20.39
CA LEU A 251 -81.95 -53.02 19.35
C LEU A 251 -82.82 -54.15 19.93
N TYR A 252 -82.36 -54.76 21.03
CA TYR A 252 -83.07 -55.86 21.69
C TYR A 252 -84.06 -55.40 22.77
N ARG A 253 -84.31 -54.09 22.86
CA ARG A 253 -85.25 -53.52 23.81
C ARG A 253 -86.69 -53.90 23.46
N ASP A 254 -87.53 -54.10 24.48
CA ASP A 254 -88.97 -54.33 24.31
C ASP A 254 -89.58 -53.21 23.45
N SER A 255 -90.32 -53.59 22.39
CA SER A 255 -90.91 -52.68 21.40
C SER A 255 -91.88 -51.65 21.99
N LYS A 256 -92.34 -51.85 23.24
CA LYS A 256 -93.18 -50.90 23.98
C LYS A 256 -92.39 -49.82 24.73
N LYS A 257 -91.05 -49.89 24.76
CA LYS A 257 -90.18 -48.92 25.44
C LYS A 257 -89.39 -48.10 24.41
N PRO A 258 -89.29 -46.76 24.56
CA PRO A 258 -88.50 -45.94 23.64
C PRO A 258 -87.00 -46.31 23.73
N ALA A 259 -86.25 -46.10 22.65
CA ALA A 259 -84.79 -46.24 22.66
C ALA A 259 -84.15 -45.30 23.71
N LYS A 260 -83.16 -45.80 24.45
CA LYS A 260 -82.52 -45.10 25.58
C LYS A 260 -81.28 -44.32 25.15
N TYR A 261 -80.54 -44.82 24.16
CA TYR A 261 -79.20 -44.35 23.82
C TYR A 261 -79.12 -43.63 22.46
N THR A 262 -80.26 -43.34 21.81
CA THR A 262 -80.33 -42.69 20.49
C THR A 262 -79.43 -41.45 20.37
N TYR A 263 -79.38 -40.60 21.40
CA TYR A 263 -78.54 -39.41 21.41
C TYR A 263 -77.04 -39.76 21.50
N GLN A 264 -76.64 -40.68 22.39
CA GLN A 264 -75.22 -41.05 22.50
C GLN A 264 -74.70 -41.76 21.24
N LEU A 265 -75.51 -42.64 20.63
CA LEU A 265 -75.14 -43.36 19.41
C LEU A 265 -75.00 -42.41 18.21
N SER A 266 -75.92 -41.45 18.05
CA SER A 266 -75.82 -40.45 16.98
C SER A 266 -74.65 -39.49 17.20
N LEU A 267 -74.39 -39.09 18.45
CA LEU A 267 -73.27 -38.24 18.81
C LEU A 267 -71.93 -38.93 18.53
N TYR A 268 -71.78 -40.23 18.84
CA TYR A 268 -70.59 -41.02 18.49
C TYR A 268 -70.36 -41.03 16.98
N ARG A 269 -71.37 -41.42 16.18
CA ARG A 269 -71.25 -41.45 14.71
C ARG A 269 -70.90 -40.08 14.13
N SER A 270 -71.52 -39.02 14.64
CA SER A 270 -71.24 -37.64 14.23
C SER A 270 -69.79 -37.23 14.54
N ARG A 271 -69.31 -37.52 15.77
CA ARG A 271 -67.94 -37.21 16.19
C ARG A 271 -66.89 -38.04 15.45
N THR A 272 -67.14 -39.32 15.19
CA THR A 272 -66.27 -40.15 14.36
C THR A 272 -66.17 -39.58 12.94
N THR A 273 -67.31 -39.19 12.35
CA THR A 273 -67.33 -38.57 11.02
C THR A 273 -66.57 -37.24 11.00
N GLU A 274 -66.78 -36.40 12.01
CA GLU A 274 -66.05 -35.13 12.17
C GLU A 274 -64.55 -35.34 12.39
N MET A 275 -64.15 -36.36 13.15
CA MET A 275 -62.75 -36.68 13.37
C MET A 275 -62.08 -37.10 12.06
N LEU A 276 -62.68 -38.06 11.34
CA LEU A 276 -62.13 -38.59 10.09
C LEU A 276 -62.11 -37.53 8.97
N SER A 277 -63.07 -36.59 8.94
CA SER A 277 -63.09 -35.54 7.91
C SER A 277 -61.97 -34.51 8.04
N ARG A 278 -61.29 -34.43 9.20
CA ARG A 278 -60.13 -33.56 9.41
C ARG A 278 -58.83 -34.12 8.83
N LEU A 279 -58.75 -35.44 8.64
CA LEU A 279 -57.52 -36.11 8.23
C LEU A 279 -56.96 -35.62 6.88
N PRO A 280 -57.75 -35.45 5.80
CA PRO A 280 -57.22 -35.00 4.52
C PRO A 280 -56.48 -33.67 4.62
N ALA A 281 -57.03 -32.70 5.37
CA ALA A 281 -56.39 -31.40 5.58
C ALA A 281 -55.10 -31.51 6.39
N LEU A 282 -55.05 -32.41 7.39
CA LEU A 282 -53.83 -32.66 8.17
C LEU A 282 -52.74 -33.34 7.33
N LEU A 283 -53.11 -34.28 6.47
CA LEU A 283 -52.17 -34.95 5.55
C LEU A 283 -51.64 -33.97 4.50
N THR A 284 -52.49 -33.13 3.91
CA THR A 284 -52.06 -32.07 2.99
C THR A 284 -51.10 -31.10 3.67
N ALA A 285 -51.43 -30.61 4.87
CA ALA A 285 -50.54 -29.71 5.60
C ALA A 285 -49.21 -30.38 5.97
N PHE A 286 -49.24 -31.64 6.41
CA PHE A 286 -48.01 -32.40 6.69
C PHE A 286 -47.15 -32.53 5.44
N ARG A 287 -47.76 -32.88 4.30
CA ARG A 287 -47.05 -33.02 3.02
C ARG A 287 -46.44 -31.71 2.55
N GLU A 288 -47.21 -30.63 2.50
CA GLU A 288 -46.75 -29.33 2.00
C GLU A 288 -45.62 -28.75 2.86
N ASP A 289 -45.74 -28.85 4.19
CA ASP A 289 -44.70 -28.37 5.11
C ASP A 289 -43.45 -29.26 5.04
N HIS A 290 -43.63 -30.58 4.93
CA HIS A 290 -42.54 -31.52 4.76
C HIS A 290 -41.77 -31.29 3.44
N GLU A 291 -42.48 -31.26 2.30
CA GLU A 291 -41.90 -31.02 0.97
C GLU A 291 -41.12 -29.70 0.96
N ARG A 292 -41.72 -28.60 1.46
CA ARG A 292 -41.05 -27.30 1.53
C ARG A 292 -39.75 -27.35 2.33
N SER A 293 -39.75 -28.00 3.49
CA SER A 293 -38.55 -28.11 4.31
C SER A 293 -37.52 -29.06 3.70
N MET A 294 -37.92 -30.15 3.07
CA MET A 294 -36.97 -31.05 2.38
C MET A 294 -36.36 -30.41 1.14
N ASP A 295 -37.11 -29.61 0.38
CA ASP A 295 -36.57 -28.79 -0.71
C ASP A 295 -35.54 -27.79 -0.17
N GLY A 296 -35.86 -27.10 0.93
CA GLY A 296 -34.92 -26.19 1.59
C GLY A 296 -33.65 -26.89 2.10
N ALA A 297 -33.75 -28.13 2.59
CA ALA A 297 -32.59 -28.93 2.99
C ALA A 297 -31.69 -29.30 1.80
N ASN A 298 -32.30 -29.71 0.66
CA ASN A 298 -31.57 -30.01 -0.57
C ASN A 298 -30.89 -28.77 -1.15
N GLU A 299 -31.58 -27.62 -1.19
CA GLU A 299 -31.00 -26.35 -1.63
C GLU A 299 -29.82 -25.93 -0.77
N ALA A 300 -29.94 -26.07 0.55
CA ALA A 300 -28.87 -25.77 1.50
C ALA A 300 -27.65 -26.70 1.32
N LEU A 301 -27.85 -28.01 1.13
CA LEU A 301 -26.77 -28.94 0.83
C LEU A 301 -26.07 -28.59 -0.49
N LYS A 302 -26.84 -28.32 -1.55
CA LYS A 302 -26.30 -27.91 -2.85
C LYS A 302 -25.48 -26.63 -2.76
N LYS A 303 -25.92 -25.66 -1.95
CA LYS A 303 -25.15 -24.45 -1.67
C LYS A 303 -23.82 -24.79 -0.97
N ALA A 304 -23.85 -25.69 0.03
CA ALA A 304 -22.63 -26.14 0.71
C ALA A 304 -21.66 -26.84 -0.25
N GLU A 305 -22.16 -27.66 -1.19
CA GLU A 305 -21.35 -28.29 -2.25
C GLU A 305 -20.69 -27.25 -3.16
N GLN A 306 -21.46 -26.27 -3.63
CA GLN A 306 -20.94 -25.18 -4.48
C GLN A 306 -19.81 -24.41 -3.77
N LEU A 307 -20.03 -24.02 -2.52
CA LEU A 307 -19.02 -23.31 -1.72
C LEU A 307 -17.77 -24.19 -1.49
N ASN A 308 -17.95 -25.49 -1.24
CA ASN A 308 -16.85 -26.42 -1.07
C ASN A 308 -16.02 -26.59 -2.35
N ASP A 309 -16.66 -26.59 -3.52
CA ASP A 309 -15.99 -26.64 -4.82
C ASP A 309 -15.29 -25.30 -5.15
N GLU A 310 -15.90 -24.16 -4.82
CA GLU A 310 -15.25 -22.84 -4.93
C GLU A 310 -13.98 -22.76 -4.07
N MET A 311 -14.04 -23.24 -2.82
CA MET A 311 -12.87 -23.34 -1.95
C MET A 311 -11.78 -24.25 -2.55
N ARG A 312 -12.16 -25.40 -3.12
CA ARG A 312 -11.22 -26.30 -3.81
C ARG A 312 -10.55 -25.60 -4.99
N ASN A 313 -11.31 -24.86 -5.80
CA ASN A 313 -10.78 -24.11 -6.94
C ASN A 313 -9.78 -23.04 -6.50
N ILE A 314 -10.05 -22.32 -5.41
CA ILE A 314 -9.12 -21.31 -4.87
C ILE A 314 -7.80 -21.97 -4.40
N LEU A 315 -7.89 -23.12 -3.70
CA LEU A 315 -6.71 -23.88 -3.30
C LEU A 315 -5.89 -24.38 -4.51
N GLU A 316 -6.56 -24.90 -5.54
CA GLU A 316 -5.91 -25.36 -6.76
C GLU A 316 -5.27 -24.21 -7.55
N GLN A 317 -5.95 -23.06 -7.66
CA GLN A 317 -5.39 -21.86 -8.29
C GLN A 317 -4.13 -21.40 -7.56
N SER A 318 -4.15 -21.30 -6.23
CA SER A 318 -2.98 -20.93 -5.43
C SER A 318 -1.83 -21.94 -5.58
N ARG A 319 -2.12 -23.22 -5.82
CA ARG A 319 -1.11 -24.27 -6.09
C ARG A 319 -0.58 -24.20 -7.53
N MET A 320 -1.40 -23.85 -8.51
CA MET A 320 -1.00 -23.70 -9.92
C MET A 320 -0.22 -22.41 -10.17
N GLU A 321 -0.56 -21.34 -9.46
CA GLU A 321 0.28 -20.16 -9.27
C GLU A 321 1.56 -20.48 -8.46
N GLY A 322 1.72 -21.75 -8.06
CA GLY A 322 2.72 -22.27 -7.15
C GLY A 322 4.14 -21.80 -7.44
N VAL A 323 4.64 -21.03 -6.47
CA VAL A 323 6.01 -21.07 -5.97
C VAL A 323 7.10 -20.91 -7.03
N ASP A 324 7.24 -19.69 -7.53
CA ASP A 324 8.59 -19.17 -7.66
C ASP A 324 9.00 -18.58 -6.30
N LEU A 325 9.46 -19.42 -5.36
CA LEU A 325 10.44 -18.96 -4.36
C LEU A 325 11.74 -18.46 -5.06
N SER A 326 11.87 -18.77 -6.35
CA SER A 326 12.78 -18.14 -7.31
C SER A 326 12.50 -16.63 -7.55
N ASN A 327 11.30 -16.14 -7.23
CA ASN A 327 10.93 -14.72 -7.31
C ASN A 327 10.90 -14.05 -5.93
N ASP A 328 11.51 -14.65 -4.90
CA ASP A 328 11.86 -13.87 -3.71
C ASP A 328 12.76 -12.71 -4.20
N PRO A 329 12.26 -11.46 -4.18
CA PRO A 329 12.99 -10.35 -4.75
C PRO A 329 14.32 -10.12 -4.02
N ALA A 330 14.50 -10.66 -2.80
CA ALA A 330 15.70 -10.55 -1.99
C ALA A 330 16.75 -11.65 -2.23
N ASN A 331 16.42 -12.74 -2.93
CA ASN A 331 17.38 -13.79 -3.25
C ASN A 331 18.54 -13.27 -4.11
N ASP A 332 18.24 -12.35 -5.03
CA ASP A 332 19.23 -11.73 -5.92
C ASP A 332 19.98 -10.55 -5.31
N TRP A 333 19.70 -10.17 -4.05
CA TRP A 333 20.38 -9.05 -3.40
C TRP A 333 21.82 -9.43 -3.03
N ASP A 334 22.80 -8.86 -3.73
CA ASP A 334 24.22 -9.02 -3.41
C ASP A 334 24.64 -8.12 -2.23
N ILE A 335 24.38 -8.59 -0.99
CA ILE A 335 24.67 -7.87 0.26
C ILE A 335 25.72 -8.65 1.07
N PRO A 336 26.89 -8.04 1.37
CA PRO A 336 27.90 -8.66 2.23
C PRO A 336 27.38 -8.96 3.64
N ALA A 337 27.72 -10.13 4.19
CA ALA A 337 27.44 -10.54 5.58
C ALA A 337 25.95 -10.71 5.97
N SER A 338 25.02 -10.86 5.01
CA SER A 338 23.65 -11.31 5.32
C SER A 338 23.64 -12.81 5.67
N SER A 339 23.88 -13.17 6.93
CA SER A 339 23.85 -14.57 7.38
C SER A 339 22.67 -14.83 8.34
N GLY A 340 21.87 -15.85 8.04
CA GLY A 340 20.87 -16.42 8.95
C GLY A 340 19.44 -16.32 8.43
N GLU A 341 19.03 -17.24 7.55
CA GLU A 341 17.61 -17.35 7.12
C GLU A 341 16.72 -17.85 8.26
N ILE A 342 15.55 -17.23 8.40
CA ILE A 342 14.49 -17.76 9.25
C ILE A 342 13.84 -18.94 8.52
N SER A 343 13.72 -20.09 9.21
CA SER A 343 13.06 -21.27 8.63
C SER A 343 11.58 -21.01 8.33
N SER A 344 11.18 -21.31 7.09
CA SER A 344 9.79 -21.32 6.63
C SER A 344 9.07 -22.67 6.86
N ASP A 345 9.71 -23.64 7.52
CA ASP A 345 9.15 -24.98 7.73
C ASP A 345 7.78 -24.99 8.44
N PRO A 346 7.50 -24.14 9.45
CA PRO A 346 6.18 -24.09 10.08
C PRO A 346 5.05 -23.74 9.09
N LEU A 347 5.30 -22.79 8.19
CA LEU A 347 4.33 -22.37 7.17
C LEU A 347 4.18 -23.41 6.06
N LYS A 348 5.27 -24.11 5.70
CA LYS A 348 5.18 -25.24 4.75
C LYS A 348 4.31 -26.37 5.29
N LYS A 349 4.40 -26.69 6.58
CA LYS A 349 3.54 -27.68 7.23
C LYS A 349 2.08 -27.23 7.30
N LEU A 350 1.83 -25.94 7.50
CA LEU A 350 0.47 -25.38 7.45
C LEU A 350 -0.17 -25.63 6.08
N ARG A 351 0.60 -25.47 5.02
CA ARG A 351 0.16 -25.74 3.64
C ARG A 351 -0.29 -27.18 3.42
N GLU A 352 0.39 -28.14 4.03
CA GLU A 352 0.02 -29.56 3.99
C GLU A 352 -1.34 -29.83 4.68
N GLN A 353 -1.80 -28.92 5.53
CA GLN A 353 -3.07 -29.03 6.26
C GLN A 353 -4.23 -28.29 5.59
N GLU A 354 -3.99 -27.49 4.54
CA GLU A 354 -5.03 -26.70 3.85
C GLU A 354 -6.16 -27.57 3.28
N ASP A 355 -5.84 -28.77 2.77
CA ASP A 355 -6.85 -29.70 2.24
C ASP A 355 -7.84 -30.19 3.31
N ALA A 356 -7.47 -30.12 4.59
CA ALA A 356 -8.36 -30.48 5.69
C ALA A 356 -9.56 -29.52 5.82
N LEU A 357 -9.52 -28.35 5.18
CA LEU A 357 -10.65 -27.43 5.13
C LEU A 357 -11.74 -27.88 4.14
N ILE A 358 -11.43 -28.79 3.22
CA ILE A 358 -12.33 -29.23 2.15
C ILE A 358 -13.05 -30.50 2.58
N LEU A 359 -14.38 -30.50 2.46
CA LEU A 359 -15.18 -31.71 2.66
C LEU A 359 -14.92 -32.68 1.52
N SER A 360 -14.74 -33.97 1.85
CA SER A 360 -14.52 -35.00 0.85
C SER A 360 -15.81 -35.29 0.09
N SER A 361 -15.69 -35.86 -1.11
CA SER A 361 -16.85 -36.35 -1.86
C SER A 361 -17.64 -37.40 -1.07
N THR A 362 -16.96 -38.17 -0.22
CA THR A 362 -17.60 -39.16 0.65
C THR A 362 -18.48 -38.51 1.70
N ASP A 363 -18.02 -37.41 2.33
CA ASP A 363 -18.80 -36.69 3.35
C ASP A 363 -20.07 -36.10 2.73
N LEU A 364 -19.94 -35.45 1.55
CA LEU A 364 -21.07 -34.85 0.84
C LEU A 364 -22.08 -35.91 0.39
N SER A 365 -21.62 -37.02 -0.21
CA SER A 365 -22.50 -38.14 -0.59
C SER A 365 -23.18 -38.79 0.62
N GLN A 366 -22.53 -38.84 1.79
CA GLN A 366 -23.19 -39.33 3.01
C GLN A 366 -24.34 -38.41 3.42
N MET A 367 -24.17 -37.09 3.35
CA MET A 367 -25.23 -36.12 3.66
C MET A 367 -26.40 -36.21 2.66
N GLU A 368 -26.12 -36.33 1.36
CA GLU A 368 -27.13 -36.54 0.32
C GLU A 368 -27.94 -37.83 0.55
N ASN A 369 -27.24 -38.92 0.91
CA ASN A 369 -27.88 -40.18 1.28
C ASN A 369 -28.75 -40.03 2.53
N SER A 370 -28.31 -39.28 3.55
CA SER A 370 -29.09 -39.03 4.76
C SER A 370 -30.40 -38.26 4.48
N ILE A 371 -30.38 -37.31 3.56
CA ILE A 371 -31.60 -36.61 3.08
C ILE A 371 -32.53 -37.58 2.35
N SER A 372 -31.98 -38.35 1.41
CA SER A 372 -32.74 -39.32 0.61
C SER A 372 -33.40 -40.41 1.47
N MET A 373 -32.68 -40.89 2.49
CA MET A 373 -33.20 -41.86 3.46
C MET A 373 -34.35 -41.28 4.28
N GLN A 374 -34.25 -40.02 4.72
CA GLN A 374 -35.33 -39.35 5.45
C GLN A 374 -36.60 -39.24 4.57
N GLN A 375 -36.43 -38.83 3.32
CA GLN A 375 -37.52 -38.76 2.34
C GLN A 375 -38.21 -40.11 2.15
N SER A 376 -37.43 -41.19 1.97
CA SER A 376 -37.98 -42.56 1.83
C SER A 376 -38.75 -43.01 3.07
N VAL A 377 -38.29 -42.66 4.27
CA VAL A 377 -39.01 -42.97 5.52
C VAL A 377 -40.33 -42.20 5.60
N TYR A 378 -40.36 -40.94 5.17
CA TYR A 378 -41.58 -40.14 5.11
C TYR A 378 -42.61 -40.72 4.12
N GLU A 379 -42.18 -41.11 2.91
CA GLU A 379 -43.08 -41.64 1.88
C GLU A 379 -43.82 -42.92 2.32
N ALA A 380 -43.24 -43.68 3.25
CA ALA A 380 -43.89 -44.86 3.84
C ALA A 380 -45.01 -44.52 4.84
N ILE A 381 -45.09 -43.28 5.34
CA ILE A 381 -46.05 -42.88 6.39
C ILE A 381 -47.47 -42.72 5.81
N GLU A 382 -47.60 -42.04 4.67
CA GLU A 382 -48.92 -41.66 4.15
C GLU A 382 -49.83 -42.88 3.87
N PRO A 383 -49.38 -43.95 3.19
CA PRO A 383 -50.22 -45.12 2.93
C PRO A 383 -50.77 -45.76 4.22
N ILE A 384 -49.95 -45.81 5.27
CA ILE A 384 -50.33 -46.38 6.58
C ILE A 384 -51.45 -45.56 7.21
N ILE A 385 -51.35 -44.23 7.18
CA ILE A 385 -52.36 -43.34 7.76
C ILE A 385 -53.66 -43.37 6.94
N THR A 386 -53.57 -43.39 5.61
CA THR A 386 -54.77 -43.53 4.75
C THR A 386 -55.46 -44.89 4.96
N GLY A 387 -54.69 -45.96 5.14
CA GLY A 387 -55.21 -47.29 5.46
C GLY A 387 -55.92 -47.31 6.81
N MET A 388 -55.31 -46.72 7.84
CA MET A 388 -55.94 -46.56 9.16
C MET A 388 -57.29 -45.84 9.05
N SER A 389 -57.37 -44.75 8.29
CA SER A 389 -58.63 -44.03 8.09
C SER A 389 -59.72 -44.93 7.49
N GLY A 390 -59.38 -45.74 6.48
CA GLY A 390 -60.29 -46.71 5.88
C GLY A 390 -60.84 -47.71 6.88
N VAL A 391 -59.98 -48.26 7.75
CA VAL A 391 -60.38 -49.19 8.82
C VAL A 391 -61.26 -48.49 9.87
N LEU A 392 -60.94 -47.25 10.25
CA LEU A 392 -61.73 -46.48 11.22
C LEU A 392 -63.12 -46.09 10.71
N TYR A 393 -63.34 -46.00 9.39
CA TYR A 393 -64.67 -45.78 8.84
C TYR A 393 -65.65 -46.92 9.17
N GLU A 394 -65.14 -48.15 9.42
CA GLU A 394 -65.96 -49.30 9.81
C GLU A 394 -66.65 -49.10 11.17
N ALA A 395 -66.11 -48.23 12.03
CA ALA A 395 -66.71 -47.85 13.31
C ALA A 395 -68.09 -47.18 13.18
N LEU A 396 -68.43 -46.68 11.99
CA LEU A 396 -69.76 -46.14 11.71
C LEU A 396 -70.83 -47.22 11.52
N SER A 397 -70.39 -48.48 11.38
CA SER A 397 -71.24 -49.67 11.24
C SER A 397 -71.20 -50.56 12.49
N GLU A 398 -72.12 -51.50 12.56
CA GLU A 398 -72.20 -52.52 13.61
C GLU A 398 -71.25 -53.72 13.35
N TYR A 399 -70.57 -53.75 12.21
CA TYR A 399 -69.74 -54.87 11.76
C TYR A 399 -68.23 -54.60 11.79
N GLY A 400 -67.80 -53.47 12.35
CA GLY A 400 -66.40 -53.09 12.41
C GLY A 400 -65.58 -53.99 13.34
N ASP A 401 -64.34 -54.27 12.96
CA ASP A 401 -63.42 -55.05 13.78
C ASP A 401 -62.62 -54.15 14.73
N SER A 402 -62.94 -54.24 16.03
CA SER A 402 -62.28 -53.48 17.09
C SER A 402 -60.77 -53.73 17.15
N TYR A 403 -60.33 -54.98 16.95
CA TYR A 403 -58.92 -55.32 16.99
C TYR A 403 -58.17 -54.70 15.81
N GLN A 404 -58.74 -54.77 14.60
CA GLN A 404 -58.16 -54.15 13.42
C GLN A 404 -58.04 -52.64 13.58
N MET A 405 -59.08 -51.96 14.08
CA MET A 405 -59.04 -50.52 14.34
C MET A 405 -57.99 -50.14 15.38
N ILE A 406 -57.87 -50.89 16.49
CA ILE A 406 -56.84 -50.65 17.50
C ILE A 406 -55.45 -50.82 16.87
N SER A 407 -55.24 -51.91 16.14
CA SER A 407 -53.94 -52.22 15.53
C SER A 407 -53.50 -51.17 14.51
N SER A 408 -54.42 -50.67 13.68
CA SER A 408 -54.12 -49.67 12.65
C SER A 408 -53.78 -48.30 13.24
N VAL A 409 -54.47 -47.89 14.32
CA VAL A 409 -54.14 -46.64 15.05
C VAL A 409 -52.78 -46.74 15.72
N LEU A 410 -52.50 -47.86 16.40
CA LEU A 410 -51.21 -48.07 17.05
C LEU A 410 -50.07 -48.09 16.03
N GLU A 411 -50.27 -48.73 14.87
CA GLU A 411 -49.28 -48.72 13.79
C GLU A 411 -49.03 -47.31 13.24
N ALA A 412 -50.09 -46.57 12.92
CA ALA A 412 -50.00 -45.19 12.44
C ALA A 412 -49.30 -44.27 13.45
N SER A 413 -49.65 -44.38 14.73
CA SER A 413 -49.00 -43.61 15.80
C SER A 413 -47.51 -43.95 15.89
N ARG A 414 -47.17 -45.25 15.86
CA ARG A 414 -45.79 -45.74 15.96
C ARG A 414 -44.92 -45.23 14.81
N VAL A 415 -45.38 -45.28 13.56
CA VAL A 415 -44.56 -44.85 12.41
C VAL A 415 -44.29 -43.35 12.42
N VAL A 416 -45.29 -42.52 12.72
CA VAL A 416 -45.09 -41.05 12.82
C VAL A 416 -44.24 -40.70 14.04
N ASN A 417 -44.45 -41.38 15.18
CA ASN A 417 -43.62 -41.16 16.37
C ASN A 417 -42.16 -41.56 16.11
N ASN A 418 -41.90 -42.70 15.46
CA ASN A 418 -40.54 -43.11 15.10
C ASN A 418 -39.88 -42.11 14.14
N TYR A 419 -40.62 -41.58 13.18
CA TYR A 419 -40.12 -40.52 12.30
C TYR A 419 -39.67 -39.28 13.09
N LEU A 420 -40.49 -38.82 14.03
CA LEU A 420 -40.15 -37.70 14.93
C LEU A 420 -38.99 -38.00 15.88
N GLN A 421 -38.87 -39.22 16.39
CA GLN A 421 -37.76 -39.64 17.27
C GLN A 421 -36.43 -39.76 16.51
N ASN A 422 -36.47 -40.03 15.22
CA ASN A 422 -35.28 -40.13 14.38
C ASN A 422 -34.86 -38.79 13.79
N TYR A 423 -35.83 -37.97 13.36
CA TYR A 423 -35.57 -36.78 12.56
C TYR A 423 -36.08 -35.46 13.16
N GLY A 424 -36.82 -35.46 14.27
CA GLY A 424 -37.29 -34.22 14.91
C GLY A 424 -36.15 -33.38 15.52
N LYS A 425 -36.49 -32.31 16.27
CA LYS A 425 -35.51 -31.36 16.86
C LYS A 425 -34.43 -31.98 17.76
N LYS A 426 -34.63 -33.21 18.22
CA LYS A 426 -33.68 -34.01 19.01
C LYS A 426 -33.57 -35.42 18.45
N GLY A 427 -33.79 -35.56 17.15
CA GLY A 427 -33.83 -36.83 16.47
C GLY A 427 -32.47 -37.53 16.53
N SER A 428 -32.47 -38.83 16.80
CA SER A 428 -31.23 -39.61 16.93
C SER A 428 -30.35 -39.55 15.68
N ILE A 429 -30.95 -39.50 14.49
CA ILE A 429 -30.23 -39.43 13.20
C ILE A 429 -29.70 -38.02 12.97
N ILE A 430 -30.50 -36.97 13.22
CA ILE A 430 -30.04 -35.57 13.09
C ILE A 430 -28.89 -35.27 14.03
N VAL A 431 -28.95 -35.76 15.27
CA VAL A 431 -27.86 -35.61 16.24
C VAL A 431 -26.59 -36.36 15.79
N SER A 432 -26.74 -37.54 15.18
CA SER A 432 -25.61 -38.28 14.62
C SER A 432 -24.96 -37.55 13.45
N ASP A 433 -25.77 -37.01 12.52
CA ASP A 433 -25.28 -36.25 11.36
C ASP A 433 -24.58 -34.95 11.80
N LEU A 434 -25.14 -34.25 12.80
CA LEU A 434 -24.49 -33.08 13.42
C LEU A 434 -23.14 -33.44 14.04
N ALA A 435 -23.04 -34.59 14.73
CA ALA A 435 -21.78 -35.02 15.34
C ALA A 435 -20.69 -35.31 14.29
N LEU A 436 -21.05 -35.78 13.09
CA LEU A 436 -20.10 -35.95 11.99
C LEU A 436 -19.60 -34.60 11.47
N ILE A 437 -20.50 -33.63 11.27
CA ILE A 437 -20.13 -32.28 10.84
C ILE A 437 -19.23 -31.60 11.90
N GLU A 438 -19.55 -31.73 13.18
CA GLU A 438 -18.76 -31.15 14.27
C GLU A 438 -17.34 -31.74 14.39
N GLN A 439 -17.08 -32.97 13.90
CA GLN A 439 -15.72 -33.51 13.85
C GLN A 439 -14.81 -32.70 12.91
N HIS A 440 -15.37 -32.12 11.83
CA HIS A 440 -14.63 -31.23 10.94
C HIS A 440 -14.47 -29.82 11.52
N ARG A 441 -15.36 -29.41 12.44
CA ARG A 441 -15.37 -28.08 13.08
C ARG A 441 -14.55 -27.97 14.36
N SER A 442 -13.67 -28.94 14.65
CA SER A 442 -13.03 -29.09 15.97
C SER A 442 -12.35 -27.83 16.52
N SER A 443 -11.90 -26.92 15.65
CA SER A 443 -11.22 -25.68 16.02
C SER A 443 -12.06 -24.42 15.82
N ASP A 444 -13.29 -24.51 15.32
CA ASP A 444 -14.07 -23.33 14.90
C ASP A 444 -14.52 -22.47 16.07
N LYS A 445 -14.87 -23.08 17.20
CA LYS A 445 -15.25 -22.34 18.41
C LYS A 445 -14.08 -21.51 18.94
N GLU A 446 -12.89 -22.09 18.98
CA GLU A 446 -11.66 -21.40 19.38
C GLU A 446 -11.29 -20.31 18.34
N ARG A 447 -11.34 -20.64 17.05
CA ARG A 447 -11.11 -19.70 15.95
C ARG A 447 -12.02 -18.48 16.03
N LYS A 448 -13.35 -18.67 16.16
CA LYS A 448 -14.31 -17.55 16.28
C LYS A 448 -14.10 -16.72 17.55
N GLN A 449 -13.54 -17.30 18.62
CA GLN A 449 -13.13 -16.51 19.79
C GLN A 449 -11.91 -15.64 19.47
N LEU A 450 -10.86 -16.22 18.86
CA LEU A 450 -9.65 -15.51 18.45
C LEU A 450 -9.97 -14.36 17.49
N GLU A 451 -10.86 -14.58 16.51
CA GLU A 451 -11.33 -13.55 15.58
C GLU A 451 -12.01 -12.37 16.29
N ARG A 452 -12.84 -12.64 17.30
CA ARG A 452 -13.51 -11.60 18.09
C ARG A 452 -12.50 -10.79 18.90
N GLU A 453 -11.53 -11.45 19.51
CA GLU A 453 -10.44 -10.79 20.26
C GLU A 453 -9.57 -9.95 19.33
N ALA A 454 -9.21 -10.47 18.15
CA ALA A 454 -8.44 -9.76 17.13
C ALA A 454 -9.18 -8.51 16.65
N LYS A 455 -10.48 -8.63 16.35
CA LYS A 455 -11.34 -7.51 15.97
C LYS A 455 -11.43 -6.44 17.06
N SER A 456 -11.53 -6.85 18.33
CA SER A 456 -11.53 -5.91 19.46
C SER A 456 -10.22 -5.14 19.55
N LYS A 457 -9.08 -5.84 19.46
CA LYS A 457 -7.75 -5.21 19.54
C LYS A 457 -7.45 -4.29 18.36
N LEU A 458 -7.87 -4.65 17.16
CA LEU A 458 -7.77 -3.79 15.99
C LEU A 458 -8.64 -2.53 16.13
N GLY A 459 -9.80 -2.65 16.78
CA GLY A 459 -10.63 -1.52 17.18
C GLY A 459 -9.93 -0.56 18.15
N GLU A 460 -9.14 -1.07 19.10
CA GLU A 460 -8.31 -0.25 19.99
C GLU A 460 -7.23 0.52 19.20
N ALA A 461 -6.53 -0.16 18.27
CA ALA A 461 -5.52 0.47 17.40
C ALA A 461 -6.13 1.57 16.52
N LYS A 462 -7.31 1.31 15.92
CA LYS A 462 -8.06 2.31 15.14
C LYS A 462 -8.46 3.51 16.00
N ALA A 463 -8.95 3.28 17.22
CA ALA A 463 -9.34 4.36 18.11
C ALA A 463 -8.15 5.26 18.49
N LEU A 464 -6.95 4.69 18.65
CA LEU A 464 -5.73 5.47 18.86
C LEU A 464 -5.35 6.30 17.62
N LEU A 465 -5.43 5.71 16.43
CA LEU A 465 -5.21 6.43 15.16
C LEU A 465 -6.20 7.60 14.99
N ASP A 466 -7.47 7.37 15.31
CA ASP A 466 -8.50 8.42 15.26
C ASP A 466 -8.20 9.56 16.25
N LYS A 467 -7.68 9.25 17.45
CA LYS A 467 -7.19 10.27 18.39
C LYS A 467 -6.04 11.08 17.80
N ILE A 468 -5.09 10.44 17.12
CA ILE A 468 -3.98 11.14 16.45
C ILE A 468 -4.52 12.11 15.39
N ARG A 469 -5.44 11.65 14.54
CA ARG A 469 -6.09 12.50 13.52
C ARG A 469 -6.80 13.71 14.13
N MET A 470 -7.41 13.53 15.30
CA MET A 470 -8.11 14.60 16.00
C MET A 470 -7.17 15.62 16.68
N MET A 471 -5.88 15.34 16.83
CA MET A 471 -4.92 16.29 17.43
C MET A 471 -4.80 17.60 16.65
N GLY A 472 -5.03 17.57 15.34
CA GLY A 472 -5.01 18.76 14.50
C GLY A 472 -6.21 19.70 14.67
N ASN A 473 -7.24 19.27 15.43
CA ASN A 473 -8.46 20.06 15.60
C ASN A 473 -8.22 21.23 16.57
N GLY A 474 -8.38 22.46 16.07
CA GLY A 474 -8.27 23.68 16.88
C GLY A 474 -6.91 24.39 16.84
N VAL A 475 -5.92 23.85 16.12
CA VAL A 475 -4.59 24.48 15.98
C VAL A 475 -4.58 25.43 14.77
N THR A 476 -5.02 26.68 14.99
CA THR A 476 -5.26 27.64 13.90
C THR A 476 -3.99 28.17 13.24
N ASP A 477 -2.88 28.26 13.97
CA ASP A 477 -1.64 28.84 13.42
C ASP A 477 -0.87 27.84 12.54
N SER A 478 -0.77 26.57 12.94
CA SER A 478 -0.23 25.51 12.08
C SER A 478 -1.02 25.38 10.78
N LEU A 479 -2.35 25.55 10.84
CA LEU A 479 -3.21 25.51 9.65
C LEU A 479 -2.84 26.59 8.62
N LYS A 480 -2.47 27.80 9.06
CA LYS A 480 -1.99 28.86 8.14
C LYS A 480 -0.68 28.45 7.47
N SER A 481 0.25 27.88 8.22
CA SER A 481 1.52 27.37 7.66
C SER A 481 1.27 26.29 6.60
N TYR A 482 0.31 25.39 6.81
CA TYR A 482 -0.09 24.40 5.80
C TYR A 482 -0.76 25.01 4.57
N GLN A 483 -1.54 26.07 4.73
CA GLN A 483 -2.12 26.81 3.60
C GLN A 483 -1.03 27.48 2.76
N THR A 484 -0.06 28.13 3.40
CA THR A 484 1.11 28.71 2.72
C THR A 484 1.93 27.63 2.01
N LEU A 485 2.18 26.51 2.69
CA LEU A 485 2.90 25.37 2.11
C LEU A 485 2.17 24.80 0.88
N ARG A 486 0.84 24.67 0.97
CA ARG A 486 0.00 24.27 -0.15
C ARG A 486 0.11 25.23 -1.33
N GLN A 487 0.07 26.53 -1.06
CA GLN A 487 0.23 27.55 -2.08
C GLN A 487 1.60 27.40 -2.78
N TYR A 488 2.69 27.27 -2.03
CA TYR A 488 4.03 27.10 -2.61
C TYR A 488 4.16 25.81 -3.44
N TYR A 489 3.55 24.72 -2.98
CA TYR A 489 3.46 23.48 -3.73
C TYR A 489 2.71 23.67 -5.06
N GLU A 490 1.51 24.26 -5.03
CA GLU A 490 0.68 24.50 -6.23
C GLU A 490 1.37 25.46 -7.22
N GLU A 491 2.07 26.48 -6.72
CA GLU A 491 2.88 27.41 -7.54
C GLU A 491 4.02 26.67 -8.28
N ASN A 492 4.75 25.79 -7.61
CA ASN A 492 5.85 25.05 -8.22
C ASN A 492 5.37 23.99 -9.25
N ILE A 493 4.24 23.32 -8.97
CA ILE A 493 3.57 22.44 -9.95
C ILE A 493 3.20 23.25 -11.21
N ALA A 494 2.58 24.42 -11.03
CA ALA A 494 2.19 25.28 -12.13
C ALA A 494 3.40 25.81 -12.92
N PHE A 495 4.48 26.15 -12.23
CA PHE A 495 5.76 26.55 -12.83
C PHE A 495 6.32 25.47 -13.76
N ASN A 496 6.25 24.19 -13.35
CA ASN A 496 6.70 23.05 -14.15
C ASN A 496 5.69 22.54 -15.19
N LYS A 497 4.47 23.12 -15.23
CA LYS A 497 3.38 22.77 -16.17
C LYS A 497 2.94 21.30 -16.11
N GLU A 498 2.98 20.69 -14.94
CA GLU A 498 2.60 19.29 -14.75
C GLU A 498 1.14 19.17 -14.30
N LEU A 499 0.41 18.20 -14.89
CA LEU A 499 -0.92 17.82 -14.41
C LEU A 499 -0.74 16.77 -13.33
N VAL A 500 -1.00 17.14 -12.08
CA VAL A 500 -0.85 16.23 -10.95
C VAL A 500 -2.12 15.43 -10.74
N SER A 501 -1.97 14.10 -10.81
CA SER A 501 -2.84 13.17 -10.11
C SER A 501 -2.09 12.69 -8.87
N ASP A 502 -2.40 13.26 -7.71
CA ASP A 502 -1.84 12.79 -6.43
C ASP A 502 -2.63 11.54 -6.03
N PRO A 503 -2.03 10.33 -6.03
CA PRO A 503 -2.73 9.15 -5.55
C PRO A 503 -3.02 9.35 -4.07
N LEU A 504 -4.32 9.43 -3.74
CA LEU A 504 -4.78 9.48 -2.36
C LEU A 504 -4.26 8.24 -1.61
N VAL A 505 -3.28 8.43 -0.73
CA VAL A 505 -2.86 7.39 0.22
C VAL A 505 -4.02 7.15 1.18
N LYS A 506 -4.61 5.95 1.12
CA LYS A 506 -5.70 5.55 2.00
C LYS A 506 -5.12 5.18 3.38
N SER A 507 -5.20 6.09 4.33
CA SER A 507 -4.69 5.92 5.70
C SER A 507 -5.67 5.16 6.64
N GLU A 508 -6.57 4.32 6.15
CA GLU A 508 -7.57 3.67 7.03
C GLU A 508 -7.16 2.27 7.49
N ILE A 509 -7.13 2.07 8.81
CA ILE A 509 -7.05 0.73 9.41
C ILE A 509 -8.41 0.04 9.23
N ASN A 510 -8.41 -1.06 8.46
CA ASN A 510 -9.57 -1.93 8.35
C ASN A 510 -9.86 -2.60 9.70
N THR A 511 -11.13 -2.75 10.08
CA THR A 511 -11.52 -3.37 11.36
C THR A 511 -11.75 -4.87 11.26
N ASN A 512 -11.74 -5.46 10.06
CA ASN A 512 -11.70 -6.90 9.88
C ASN A 512 -10.23 -7.39 9.95
N PRO A 513 -9.90 -8.31 10.87
CA PRO A 513 -8.53 -8.80 11.03
C PRO A 513 -7.92 -9.45 9.78
N TYR A 514 -8.72 -10.19 9.01
CA TYR A 514 -8.26 -10.89 7.82
C TYR A 514 -7.85 -9.92 6.72
N THR A 515 -8.70 -8.94 6.43
CA THR A 515 -8.39 -7.92 5.42
C THR A 515 -7.27 -6.99 5.88
N ALA A 516 -7.23 -6.63 7.17
CA ALA A 516 -6.13 -5.83 7.71
C ALA A 516 -4.78 -6.57 7.62
N GLY A 517 -4.75 -7.86 7.96
CA GLY A 517 -3.56 -8.70 7.82
C GLY A 517 -3.15 -8.88 6.36
N SER A 518 -4.09 -9.17 5.47
CA SER A 518 -3.81 -9.35 4.04
C SER A 518 -3.29 -8.07 3.39
N SER A 519 -3.89 -6.90 3.66
CA SER A 519 -3.40 -5.62 3.14
C SER A 519 -2.02 -5.27 3.71
N ALA A 520 -1.78 -5.52 4.99
CA ALA A 520 -0.46 -5.33 5.59
C ALA A 520 0.63 -6.21 4.94
N MET A 521 0.29 -7.44 4.55
CA MET A 521 1.19 -8.34 3.81
C MET A 521 1.45 -7.83 2.40
N GLU A 522 0.41 -7.36 1.68
CA GLU A 522 0.56 -6.76 0.35
C GLU A 522 1.46 -5.51 0.37
N ASP A 523 1.30 -4.65 1.38
CA ASP A 523 2.18 -3.48 1.58
C ASP A 523 3.63 -3.92 1.81
N MET A 524 3.84 -4.98 2.59
CA MET A 524 5.17 -5.56 2.85
C MET A 524 5.81 -6.15 1.58
N ASP A 525 5.04 -6.86 0.76
CA ASP A 525 5.50 -7.38 -0.54
C ASP A 525 5.89 -6.22 -1.47
N GLY A 526 5.12 -5.12 -1.43
CA GLY A 526 5.46 -3.88 -2.11
C GLY A 526 6.82 -3.30 -1.67
N ILE A 527 7.11 -3.30 -0.37
CA ILE A 527 8.41 -2.86 0.17
C ILE A 527 9.54 -3.73 -0.41
N TYR A 528 9.39 -5.05 -0.37
CA TYR A 528 10.38 -5.98 -0.93
C TYR A 528 10.58 -5.78 -2.44
N ALA A 529 9.50 -5.58 -3.20
CA ALA A 529 9.57 -5.27 -4.62
C ALA A 529 10.29 -3.93 -4.89
N ALA A 530 10.02 -2.90 -4.09
CA ALA A 530 10.68 -1.61 -4.19
C ALA A 530 12.20 -1.71 -3.92
N MET A 531 12.60 -2.46 -2.89
CA MET A 531 14.01 -2.75 -2.61
C MET A 531 14.67 -3.53 -3.76
N GLY A 532 13.98 -4.54 -4.31
CA GLY A 532 14.43 -5.29 -5.48
C GLY A 532 14.65 -4.41 -6.71
N GLY A 533 13.74 -3.47 -6.99
CA GLY A 533 13.89 -2.49 -8.07
C GLY A 533 15.11 -1.58 -7.91
N ILE A 534 15.42 -1.17 -6.67
CA ILE A 534 16.62 -0.36 -6.36
C ILE A 534 17.89 -1.18 -6.60
N MET A 535 17.95 -2.42 -6.12
CA MET A 535 19.07 -3.34 -6.35
C MET A 535 19.25 -3.65 -7.85
N GLY A 536 18.14 -3.70 -8.60
CA GLY A 536 18.11 -3.84 -10.07
C GLY A 536 18.46 -2.57 -10.85
N GLY A 537 18.71 -1.42 -10.19
CA GLY A 537 19.22 -0.20 -10.84
C GLY A 537 18.37 1.07 -10.71
N ALA A 538 17.26 1.06 -9.96
CA ALA A 538 16.41 2.25 -9.74
C ALA A 538 17.04 3.26 -8.75
N ARG A 539 18.13 3.91 -9.17
CA ARG A 539 18.94 4.82 -8.35
C ARG A 539 18.25 6.14 -7.99
N ASP A 540 17.47 6.70 -8.90
CA ASP A 540 16.92 8.04 -8.74
C ASP A 540 15.95 8.13 -7.54
N ARG A 541 15.11 7.11 -7.38
CA ARG A 541 14.20 6.96 -6.25
C ARG A 541 14.96 6.81 -4.93
N LEU A 542 15.96 5.92 -4.89
CA LEU A 542 16.82 5.76 -3.71
C LEU A 542 17.48 7.09 -3.32
N PHE A 543 18.00 7.84 -4.30
CA PHE A 543 18.71 9.08 -4.04
C PHE A 543 17.76 10.16 -3.51
N GLN A 544 16.55 10.29 -4.07
CA GLN A 544 15.54 11.21 -3.53
C GLN A 544 15.10 10.84 -2.11
N THR A 545 14.92 9.54 -1.82
CA THR A 545 14.61 9.06 -0.48
C THR A 545 15.71 9.40 0.52
N GLU A 546 16.96 9.03 0.23
CA GLU A 546 18.08 9.25 1.15
C GLU A 546 18.39 10.73 1.34
N TYR A 547 18.28 11.53 0.27
CA TYR A 547 18.38 12.98 0.37
C TYR A 547 17.29 13.55 1.29
N SER A 548 16.04 13.11 1.12
CA SER A 548 14.93 13.59 1.93
C SER A 548 15.13 13.24 3.41
N ALA A 549 15.49 11.98 3.67
CA ALA A 549 15.76 11.52 5.03
C ALA A 549 16.97 12.23 5.66
N LEU A 550 17.97 12.65 4.88
CA LEU A 550 19.16 13.35 5.38
C LEU A 550 18.90 14.81 5.74
N TYR A 551 18.14 15.54 4.92
CA TYR A 551 18.01 16.99 5.02
C TYR A 551 16.69 17.50 5.62
N PHE A 552 15.66 16.67 5.70
CA PHE A 552 14.35 17.08 6.22
C PHE A 552 14.06 16.42 7.57
N GLN A 553 13.49 17.22 8.47
CA GLN A 553 13.17 16.78 9.83
C GLN A 553 11.94 15.87 9.83
N HIS A 554 12.00 14.76 10.56
CA HIS A 554 10.83 13.92 10.84
C HIS A 554 10.19 14.31 12.17
N PHE A 555 8.94 13.88 12.35
CA PHE A 555 8.20 14.03 13.59
C PHE A 555 8.87 13.30 14.75
N ASP A 556 8.89 13.93 15.93
CA ASP A 556 9.33 13.30 17.18
C ASP A 556 8.23 12.38 17.71
N VAL A 557 8.32 11.09 17.35
CA VAL A 557 7.33 10.06 17.71
C VAL A 557 7.14 9.94 19.23
N SER A 558 8.12 10.36 20.05
CA SER A 558 8.01 10.32 21.50
C SER A 558 6.92 11.22 22.08
N LYS A 559 6.51 12.22 21.31
CA LYS A 559 5.39 13.09 21.65
C LYS A 559 4.04 12.37 21.62
N LEU A 560 3.96 11.20 20.98
CA LEU A 560 2.76 10.36 21.00
C LEU A 560 2.70 9.41 22.21
N ALA A 561 3.77 9.29 23.02
CA ALA A 561 3.81 8.32 24.12
C ALA A 561 2.69 8.55 25.15
N THR A 562 2.41 9.81 25.52
CA THR A 562 1.35 10.15 26.49
C THR A 562 -0.05 9.85 25.97
N LEU A 563 -0.28 10.03 24.66
CA LEU A 563 -1.52 9.68 23.97
C LEU A 563 -1.70 8.16 23.87
N ALA A 564 -0.62 7.46 23.58
CA ALA A 564 -0.61 6.01 23.44
C ALA A 564 -0.81 5.30 24.80
N GLN A 565 -0.39 5.93 25.90
CA GLN A 565 -0.63 5.48 27.28
C GLN A 565 -1.99 5.93 27.85
N GLY A 566 -2.82 6.67 27.08
CA GLY A 566 -4.19 7.04 27.48
C GLY A 566 -4.31 8.21 28.46
N SER A 567 -3.29 9.08 28.55
CA SER A 567 -3.27 10.23 29.45
C SER A 567 -3.88 11.49 28.79
N GLU A 568 -4.71 12.26 29.50
CA GLU A 568 -5.38 13.49 29.00
C GLU A 568 -4.46 14.72 28.88
N GLY A 569 -3.15 14.54 28.68
CA GLY A 569 -2.19 15.64 28.58
C GLY A 569 -2.03 16.19 27.17
N THR A 570 -2.97 17.00 26.69
CA THR A 570 -2.99 17.57 25.32
C THR A 570 -2.25 18.90 25.14
N VAL A 571 -1.46 19.35 26.12
CA VAL A 571 -1.04 20.77 26.19
C VAL A 571 0.32 21.08 25.54
N GLU A 572 1.17 20.10 25.19
CA GLU A 572 2.51 20.35 24.59
C GLU A 572 2.67 19.89 23.13
N LEU A 573 1.58 19.73 22.38
CA LEU A 573 1.62 19.14 21.02
C LEU A 573 1.47 20.17 19.87
N THR A 574 1.13 21.43 20.15
CA THR A 574 0.86 22.42 19.09
C THR A 574 2.06 22.74 18.22
N ASP A 575 3.26 22.84 18.80
CA ASP A 575 4.47 23.20 18.06
C ASP A 575 4.97 22.06 17.15
N GLN A 576 4.66 20.82 17.54
CA GLN A 576 5.03 19.60 16.81
C GLN A 576 4.09 19.29 15.64
N LEU A 577 2.94 19.98 15.59
CA LEU A 577 1.97 19.88 14.49
C LEU A 577 2.24 20.90 13.39
N ASN A 578 3.29 21.71 13.50
CA ASN A 578 3.73 22.58 12.40
C ASN A 578 4.40 21.76 11.29
N PRO A 579 4.32 22.19 10.02
CA PRO A 579 4.96 21.48 8.91
C PRO A 579 6.47 21.26 9.11
N GLN A 580 7.17 22.21 9.74
CA GLN A 580 8.62 22.13 10.01
C GLN A 580 9.02 21.02 10.99
N ALA A 581 8.07 20.53 11.79
CA ALA A 581 8.31 19.43 12.71
C ALA A 581 7.95 18.06 12.11
N GLN A 582 7.41 17.99 10.89
CA GLN A 582 6.98 16.75 10.23
C GLN A 582 7.21 16.81 8.70
N GLU A 583 8.39 17.31 8.31
CA GLU A 583 8.74 17.59 6.92
C GLU A 583 8.81 16.31 6.10
N LEU A 584 9.43 15.27 6.67
CA LEU A 584 9.60 13.99 5.99
C LEU A 584 8.26 13.29 5.72
N GLU A 585 7.35 13.34 6.69
CA GLU A 585 5.98 12.83 6.57
C GLU A 585 5.18 13.65 5.54
N TYR A 586 5.35 14.97 5.50
CA TYR A 586 4.72 15.80 4.48
C TYR A 586 5.25 15.48 3.08
N ILE A 587 6.56 15.30 2.89
CA ILE A 587 7.13 14.88 1.60
C ILE A 587 6.52 13.55 1.16
N LEU A 588 6.39 12.60 2.09
CA LEU A 588 5.83 11.28 1.83
C LEU A 588 4.33 11.35 1.49
N TYR A 589 3.50 11.96 2.33
CA TYR A 589 2.04 11.88 2.25
C TYR A 589 1.33 13.10 1.65
N GLY A 590 1.88 14.30 1.82
CA GLY A 590 1.35 15.53 1.21
C GLY A 590 0.06 16.08 1.80
N PHE A 591 -0.41 15.62 2.97
CA PHE A 591 -1.60 16.16 3.61
C PHE A 591 -1.35 17.60 4.10
N HIS A 592 -2.22 18.52 3.70
CA HIS A 592 -2.16 19.93 4.11
C HIS A 592 -2.94 20.19 5.41
N ASN A 593 -2.90 19.26 6.36
CA ASN A 593 -3.53 19.42 7.67
C ASN A 593 -2.58 18.93 8.78
N PRO A 594 -2.70 19.45 10.01
CA PRO A 594 -1.65 19.33 11.01
C PRO A 594 -1.34 17.91 11.52
N ALA A 595 -2.31 17.00 11.48
CA ALA A 595 -2.14 15.65 12.01
C ALA A 595 -2.19 14.55 10.93
N GLY A 596 -2.52 14.89 9.69
CA GLY A 596 -2.79 13.92 8.62
C GLY A 596 -1.54 13.13 8.22
N ASN A 597 -0.38 13.79 8.10
CA ASN A 597 0.86 13.12 7.72
C ASN A 597 1.36 12.21 8.84
N VAL A 598 1.32 12.66 10.10
CA VAL A 598 1.69 11.83 11.27
C VAL A 598 0.74 10.63 11.40
N ALA A 599 -0.56 10.82 11.20
CA ALA A 599 -1.53 9.72 11.23
C ALA A 599 -1.28 8.69 10.11
N ALA A 600 -0.95 9.15 8.90
CA ALA A 600 -0.59 8.27 7.79
C ALA A 600 0.69 7.48 8.08
N ALA A 601 1.74 8.15 8.58
CA ALA A 601 2.98 7.50 9.03
C ALA A 601 2.69 6.43 10.08
N TYR A 602 1.93 6.78 11.12
CA TYR A 602 1.57 5.86 12.19
C TYR A 602 0.82 4.63 11.67
N ALA A 603 -0.12 4.82 10.74
CA ALA A 603 -0.90 3.74 10.15
C ALA A 603 -0.04 2.79 9.30
N GLU A 604 0.86 3.30 8.47
CA GLU A 604 1.76 2.48 7.64
C GLU A 604 2.80 1.74 8.48
N ILE A 605 3.36 2.38 9.52
CA ILE A 605 4.22 1.68 10.49
C ILE A 605 3.42 0.54 11.15
N PHE A 606 2.21 0.82 11.62
CA PHE A 606 1.37 -0.21 12.23
C PHE A 606 1.10 -1.38 11.27
N ALA A 607 0.80 -1.11 9.99
CA ALA A 607 0.60 -2.14 8.97
C ALA A 607 1.86 -2.99 8.76
N MET A 608 3.02 -2.36 8.60
CA MET A 608 4.30 -3.06 8.50
C MET A 608 4.62 -3.90 9.76
N ARG A 609 4.32 -3.39 10.95
CA ARG A 609 4.49 -4.17 12.18
C ARG A 609 3.49 -5.33 12.25
N LEU A 610 2.26 -5.12 11.81
CA LEU A 610 1.24 -6.16 11.76
C LEU A 610 1.66 -7.31 10.84
N SER A 611 2.21 -7.03 9.65
CA SER A 611 2.69 -8.10 8.74
C SER A 611 3.84 -8.89 9.37
N ILE A 612 4.86 -8.20 9.89
CA ILE A 612 6.02 -8.86 10.50
C ILE A 612 5.61 -9.71 11.71
N ARG A 613 4.75 -9.18 12.57
CA ARG A 613 4.29 -9.90 13.77
C ARG A 613 3.28 -10.99 13.43
N THR A 614 2.51 -10.87 12.35
CA THR A 614 1.64 -11.97 11.89
C THR A 614 2.47 -13.14 11.35
N MET A 615 3.56 -12.88 10.62
CA MET A 615 4.54 -13.90 10.24
C MET A 615 5.07 -14.63 11.49
N GLU A 616 5.47 -13.90 12.52
CA GLU A 616 5.88 -14.52 13.79
C GLU A 616 4.75 -15.32 14.43
N GLY A 617 3.52 -14.80 14.37
CA GLY A 617 2.31 -15.48 14.83
C GLY A 617 2.12 -16.84 14.17
N PHE A 618 2.36 -16.96 12.86
CA PHE A 618 2.31 -18.27 12.18
C PHE A 618 3.34 -19.24 12.75
N ILE A 619 4.56 -18.79 13.02
CA ILE A 619 5.61 -19.63 13.59
C ILE A 619 5.22 -20.06 15.03
N GLU A 620 4.76 -19.12 15.85
CA GLU A 620 4.44 -19.36 17.27
C GLU A 620 3.15 -20.17 17.46
N LYS A 621 2.22 -20.13 16.50
CA LYS A 621 0.88 -20.75 16.58
C LYS A 621 0.69 -21.93 15.64
N ALA A 622 1.72 -22.36 14.94
CA ALA A 622 1.69 -23.50 14.00
C ALA A 622 1.16 -24.81 14.62
N SER A 623 1.21 -24.98 15.94
CA SER A 623 0.77 -26.21 16.62
C SER A 623 -0.75 -26.39 16.71
N LEU A 624 -1.56 -25.40 16.33
CA LEU A 624 -3.04 -25.47 16.45
C LEU A 624 -3.70 -26.43 15.44
N GLY A 625 -2.98 -26.91 14.42
CA GLY A 625 -3.39 -28.02 13.54
C GLY A 625 -4.52 -27.74 12.54
N ASN A 626 -5.34 -26.70 12.73
CA ASN A 626 -6.34 -26.23 11.77
C ASN A 626 -5.87 -24.91 11.10
N PRO A 627 -5.81 -24.83 9.76
CA PRO A 627 -5.24 -23.66 9.08
C PRO A 627 -5.92 -22.32 9.39
N LEU A 628 -7.24 -22.28 9.44
CA LEU A 628 -7.98 -21.05 9.75
C LEU A 628 -7.80 -20.65 11.23
N ALA A 629 -7.72 -21.62 12.14
CA ALA A 629 -7.40 -21.35 13.55
C ALA A 629 -5.99 -20.81 13.73
N VAL A 630 -5.01 -21.35 13.00
CA VAL A 630 -3.63 -20.84 12.99
C VAL A 630 -3.59 -19.40 12.48
N LEU A 631 -4.28 -19.08 11.37
CA LEU A 631 -4.34 -17.71 10.87
C LEU A 631 -5.00 -16.76 11.89
N ALA A 632 -6.16 -17.14 12.46
CA ALA A 632 -6.83 -16.31 13.46
C ALA A 632 -5.93 -16.03 14.68
N ALA A 633 -5.20 -17.05 15.15
CA ALA A 633 -4.24 -16.91 16.23
C ALA A 633 -3.02 -16.05 15.83
N ALA A 634 -2.52 -16.21 14.60
CA ALA A 634 -1.40 -15.46 14.07
C ALA A 634 -1.73 -13.97 13.91
N LEU A 635 -2.93 -13.65 13.41
CA LEU A 635 -3.44 -12.27 13.31
C LEU A 635 -3.63 -11.65 14.69
N LEU A 636 -4.23 -12.38 15.65
CA LEU A 636 -4.36 -11.89 17.02
C LEU A 636 -2.99 -11.58 17.63
N TYR A 637 -2.03 -12.49 17.48
CA TYR A 637 -0.66 -12.29 17.92
C TYR A 637 -0.03 -11.08 17.23
N GLY A 638 -0.18 -10.99 15.91
CA GLY A 638 0.30 -9.90 15.07
C GLY A 638 -0.19 -8.54 15.55
N ILE A 639 -1.49 -8.41 15.76
CA ILE A 639 -2.14 -7.17 16.24
C ILE A 639 -1.63 -6.80 17.62
N GLN A 640 -1.61 -7.76 18.57
CA GLN A 640 -1.17 -7.50 19.94
C GLN A 640 0.28 -7.02 19.99
N GLN A 641 1.17 -7.68 19.25
CA GLN A 641 2.59 -7.32 19.19
C GLN A 641 2.82 -6.03 18.39
N ALA A 642 2.07 -5.76 17.32
CA ALA A 642 2.16 -4.51 16.57
C ALA A 642 1.74 -3.31 17.43
N ILE A 643 0.67 -3.44 18.24
CA ILE A 643 0.30 -2.41 19.22
C ILE A 643 1.44 -2.17 20.21
N GLN A 644 2.05 -3.23 20.74
CA GLN A 644 3.20 -3.11 21.65
C GLN A 644 4.38 -2.44 20.97
N ASP A 645 4.71 -2.80 19.73
CA ASP A 645 5.77 -2.19 18.94
C ASP A 645 5.53 -0.68 18.75
N MET A 646 4.30 -0.24 18.47
CA MET A 646 3.99 1.18 18.37
C MET A 646 4.22 1.93 19.69
N LEU A 647 3.85 1.32 20.83
CA LEU A 647 4.14 1.90 22.15
C LEU A 647 5.64 2.02 22.40
N LEU A 648 6.39 0.95 22.12
CA LEU A 648 7.85 0.92 22.25
C LEU A 648 8.53 1.93 21.34
N LEU A 649 8.03 2.12 20.11
CA LEU A 649 8.55 3.10 19.16
C LEU A 649 8.34 4.52 19.69
N CYS A 650 7.16 4.84 20.23
CA CYS A 650 6.92 6.10 20.93
C CYS A 650 7.84 6.28 22.15
N GLU A 651 8.19 5.22 22.88
CA GLU A 651 9.03 5.35 24.07
C GLU A 651 10.54 5.51 23.77
N LYS A 652 11.03 4.85 22.71
CA LYS A 652 12.48 4.66 22.48
C LYS A 652 12.97 5.12 21.11
N ASP A 653 12.10 5.62 20.25
CA ASP A 653 12.36 5.97 18.84
C ASP A 653 12.91 4.80 17.99
N SER A 654 12.99 3.59 18.55
CA SER A 654 13.54 2.40 17.91
C SER A 654 12.92 1.12 18.45
N ILE A 655 12.76 0.13 17.57
CA ILE A 655 12.18 -1.17 17.88
C ILE A 655 12.94 -2.30 17.16
N PRO A 656 13.02 -3.51 17.75
CA PRO A 656 13.58 -4.66 17.06
C PRO A 656 12.66 -5.05 15.88
N LEU A 657 13.27 -5.39 14.74
CA LEU A 657 12.57 -5.85 13.54
C LEU A 657 11.69 -7.06 13.87
N SER A 658 12.26 -8.09 14.50
CA SER A 658 11.56 -9.30 14.87
C SER A 658 12.14 -9.91 16.15
N LYS A 659 11.37 -10.77 16.82
CA LYS A 659 11.86 -11.67 17.88
C LYS A 659 13.02 -12.55 17.40
N TYR A 660 13.03 -12.93 16.12
CA TYR A 660 14.04 -13.80 15.52
C TYR A 660 15.22 -13.01 14.91
N LEU A 661 15.02 -11.74 14.59
CA LEU A 661 16.03 -10.82 14.06
C LEU A 661 16.00 -9.51 14.87
N PRO A 662 16.83 -9.38 15.93
CA PRO A 662 16.81 -8.23 16.84
C PRO A 662 17.48 -6.97 16.26
N ALA A 663 17.53 -6.84 14.93
CA ALA A 663 18.02 -5.66 14.24
C ALA A 663 17.10 -4.48 14.56
N GLN A 664 17.65 -3.34 14.98
CA GLN A 664 16.86 -2.18 15.36
C GLN A 664 16.42 -1.39 14.12
N LEU A 665 15.17 -0.93 14.14
CA LEU A 665 14.60 0.02 13.19
C LEU A 665 14.13 1.25 13.95
N THR A 666 14.63 2.41 13.53
CA THR A 666 14.20 3.71 14.07
C THR A 666 12.92 4.19 13.40
N TYR A 667 12.25 5.21 13.95
CA TYR A 667 11.10 5.84 13.26
C TYR A 667 11.48 6.36 11.87
N ARG A 668 12.64 7.01 11.76
CA ARG A 668 13.21 7.48 10.49
C ARG A 668 13.45 6.35 9.49
N ASP A 669 13.90 5.17 9.95
CA ASP A 669 14.09 4.01 9.07
C ASP A 669 12.78 3.55 8.44
N HIS A 670 11.66 3.58 9.17
CA HIS A 670 10.35 3.24 8.59
C HIS A 670 9.94 4.24 7.52
N LEU A 671 10.11 5.54 7.77
CA LEU A 671 9.81 6.57 6.76
C LEU A 671 10.67 6.41 5.50
N ARG A 672 11.96 6.07 5.64
CA ARG A 672 12.83 5.72 4.49
C ARG A 672 12.22 4.58 3.67
N LEU A 673 11.75 3.51 4.32
CA LEU A 673 11.11 2.37 3.66
C LEU A 673 9.87 2.79 2.85
N PHE A 674 8.97 3.54 3.47
CA PHE A 674 7.73 3.98 2.81
C PHE A 674 7.99 5.00 1.70
N MET A 675 9.00 5.85 1.84
CA MET A 675 9.46 6.72 0.75
C MET A 675 10.05 5.95 -0.43
N MET A 676 10.56 4.74 -0.25
CA MET A 676 10.94 3.91 -1.42
C MET A 676 9.72 3.25 -2.05
N LEU A 677 8.74 2.83 -1.25
CA LEU A 677 7.50 2.22 -1.73
C LEU A 677 6.66 3.24 -2.53
N HIS A 678 6.34 4.36 -1.88
CA HIS A 678 5.44 5.38 -2.39
C HIS A 678 6.16 6.57 -3.05
N GLY A 679 7.43 6.79 -2.71
CA GLY A 679 8.13 8.02 -3.07
C GLY A 679 8.93 7.97 -4.36
N GLY A 680 9.45 9.12 -4.75
CA GLY A 680 10.03 9.42 -6.04
C GLY A 680 9.11 10.25 -6.94
N GLY A 681 9.72 10.94 -7.89
CA GLY A 681 9.01 11.69 -8.93
C GLY A 681 8.71 13.14 -8.54
N ASN A 682 8.09 13.84 -9.47
CA ASN A 682 8.00 15.29 -9.46
C ASN A 682 7.11 15.84 -8.32
N VAL A 683 6.10 15.08 -7.90
CA VAL A 683 5.21 15.46 -6.79
C VAL A 683 6.00 15.64 -5.49
N GLN A 684 6.91 14.72 -5.17
CA GLN A 684 7.74 14.83 -3.97
C GLN A 684 8.77 15.97 -4.10
N LEU A 685 9.35 16.16 -5.28
CA LEU A 685 10.25 17.30 -5.53
C LEU A 685 9.53 18.63 -5.26
N SER A 686 8.27 18.78 -5.69
CA SER A 686 7.49 19.99 -5.37
C SER A 686 7.21 20.14 -3.88
N ARG A 687 6.90 19.06 -3.16
CA ARG A 687 6.72 19.12 -1.70
C ARG A 687 8.02 19.55 -1.00
N MET A 688 9.17 19.04 -1.45
CA MET A 688 10.49 19.43 -0.94
C MET A 688 10.80 20.91 -1.24
N LEU A 689 10.59 21.37 -2.47
CA LEU A 689 10.82 22.77 -2.87
C LEU A 689 9.90 23.73 -2.11
N ALA A 690 8.65 23.34 -1.86
CA ALA A 690 7.70 24.12 -1.05
C ALA A 690 8.17 24.24 0.41
N LEU A 691 8.69 23.16 1.01
CA LEU A 691 9.28 23.18 2.34
C LEU A 691 10.55 24.04 2.41
N ILE A 692 11.45 23.91 1.42
CA ILE A 692 12.66 24.74 1.33
C ILE A 692 12.28 26.22 1.32
N ARG A 693 11.27 26.60 0.50
CA ARG A 693 10.76 27.97 0.45
C ARG A 693 10.14 28.41 1.78
N LEU A 694 9.37 27.54 2.43
CA LEU A 694 8.76 27.82 3.73
C LEU A 694 9.82 28.09 4.82
N ASN A 695 10.92 27.33 4.81
CA ASN A 695 11.93 27.37 5.86
C ASN A 695 12.99 28.44 5.69
N THR A 696 13.30 28.78 4.44
CA THR A 696 14.37 29.74 4.10
C THR A 696 13.80 31.09 3.66
N GLY A 697 12.53 31.14 3.24
CA GLY A 697 11.95 32.29 2.56
C GLY A 697 12.44 32.48 1.11
N ILE A 698 13.36 31.64 0.62
CA ILE A 698 13.93 31.74 -0.72
C ILE A 698 13.02 31.03 -1.71
N ASN A 699 12.58 31.72 -2.77
CA ASN A 699 11.79 31.11 -3.83
C ASN A 699 12.71 30.36 -4.84
N PRO A 700 12.69 29.01 -4.90
CA PRO A 700 13.57 28.25 -5.79
C PRO A 700 13.30 28.52 -7.28
N ASP A 701 12.08 28.92 -7.63
CA ASP A 701 11.67 29.23 -9.01
C ASP A 701 12.36 30.51 -9.54
N GLU A 702 12.89 31.36 -8.65
CA GLU A 702 13.58 32.62 -8.98
C GLU A 702 15.11 32.50 -8.89
N ARG A 703 15.62 31.40 -8.31
CA ARG A 703 17.07 31.20 -8.10
C ARG A 703 17.68 30.41 -9.24
N SER A 704 18.54 31.05 -10.02
CA SER A 704 19.17 30.42 -11.18
C SER A 704 20.40 29.60 -10.80
N THR A 705 20.58 28.46 -11.48
CA THR A 705 21.72 27.54 -11.26
C THR A 705 22.73 27.57 -12.41
N TYR A 706 22.38 28.24 -13.51
CA TYR A 706 23.20 28.38 -14.69
C TYR A 706 23.34 29.84 -15.09
N VAL A 707 24.56 30.21 -15.49
CA VAL A 707 24.85 31.51 -16.07
C VAL A 707 25.68 31.37 -17.36
N SER A 708 25.32 32.18 -18.35
CA SER A 708 26.12 32.42 -19.55
C SER A 708 26.59 33.87 -19.53
N SER A 709 27.89 34.09 -19.59
CA SER A 709 28.48 35.43 -19.66
C SER A 709 28.98 35.72 -21.06
N ASN A 710 28.63 36.90 -21.57
CA ASN A 710 29.18 37.44 -22.80
C ASN A 710 30.08 38.62 -22.47
N ILE A 711 31.38 38.44 -22.67
CA ILE A 711 32.39 39.45 -22.37
C ILE A 711 33.04 39.86 -23.69
N LYS A 712 33.09 41.18 -23.93
CA LYS A 712 33.78 41.76 -25.07
C LYS A 712 34.99 42.54 -24.56
N LEU A 713 36.18 42.08 -24.93
CA LEU A 713 37.44 42.75 -24.60
C LEU A 713 38.08 43.37 -25.85
N GLY A 714 38.77 44.49 -25.64
CA GLY A 714 39.52 45.20 -26.67
C GLY A 714 41.01 45.28 -26.34
N MET A 715 41.88 44.93 -27.30
CA MET A 715 43.32 45.13 -27.21
C MET A 715 43.83 46.05 -28.32
N ARG A 716 44.62 47.06 -27.96
CA ARG A 716 45.24 47.96 -28.95
C ARG A 716 46.42 47.27 -29.68
N LEU A 717 46.35 47.27 -31.00
CA LEU A 717 47.41 46.81 -31.90
C LEU A 717 48.54 47.85 -31.96
N TRP A 718 49.80 47.40 -32.06
CA TRP A 718 50.94 48.32 -32.01
C TRP A 718 51.40 48.78 -33.38
N PHE A 719 51.31 47.93 -34.40
CA PHE A 719 51.98 48.21 -35.67
C PHE A 719 51.02 48.34 -36.85
N LEU A 720 50.27 47.28 -37.19
CA LEU A 720 49.61 47.20 -38.51
C LEU A 720 48.15 46.70 -38.44
N PRO A 721 47.18 47.51 -37.96
CA PRO A 721 45.77 47.14 -37.91
C PRO A 721 45.18 46.73 -39.26
N GLY A 722 45.60 47.38 -40.35
CA GLY A 722 45.12 47.07 -41.71
C GLY A 722 45.56 45.69 -42.21
N VAL A 723 46.76 45.24 -41.83
CA VAL A 723 47.26 43.90 -42.21
C VAL A 723 46.55 42.81 -41.41
N VAL A 724 46.32 43.04 -40.11
CA VAL A 724 45.55 42.13 -39.26
C VAL A 724 44.12 41.98 -39.78
N LYS A 725 43.47 43.08 -40.21
CA LYS A 725 42.12 43.05 -40.80
C LYS A 725 42.03 42.24 -42.10
N LEU A 726 43.07 42.27 -42.93
CA LEU A 726 43.15 41.46 -44.16
C LEU A 726 43.43 39.97 -43.85
N LEU A 727 44.27 39.70 -42.85
CA LEU A 727 44.55 38.34 -42.39
C LEU A 727 43.31 37.68 -41.78
N ASP A 728 42.52 38.43 -41.00
CA ASP A 728 41.23 38.01 -40.42
C ASP A 728 40.28 37.45 -41.49
N TYR A 729 40.14 38.18 -42.60
CA TYR A 729 39.30 37.81 -43.74
C TYR A 729 39.77 36.54 -44.48
N SER A 730 41.06 36.21 -44.40
CA SER A 730 41.68 35.11 -45.16
C SER A 730 41.97 33.85 -44.33
N ALA A 731 42.10 33.98 -43.01
CA ALA A 731 42.57 32.95 -42.10
C ALA A 731 41.52 32.54 -41.04
N GLY A 732 40.35 33.17 -41.02
CA GLY A 732 39.22 32.77 -40.16
C GLY A 732 39.46 33.02 -38.67
N TYR A 733 40.01 34.18 -38.29
CA TYR A 733 40.09 34.55 -36.87
C TYR A 733 38.71 34.97 -36.35
N SER A 734 38.51 34.86 -35.04
CA SER A 734 37.21 35.00 -34.37
C SER A 734 36.95 36.41 -33.80
N GLY A 735 37.67 37.43 -34.26
CA GLY A 735 37.61 38.80 -33.72
C GLY A 735 37.28 39.83 -34.80
N GLU A 736 37.17 41.10 -34.41
CA GLU A 736 36.93 42.22 -35.31
C GLU A 736 37.94 43.34 -35.03
N VAL A 737 38.59 43.87 -36.08
CA VAL A 737 39.47 45.04 -35.95
C VAL A 737 38.67 46.32 -36.19
N GLN A 738 38.49 47.12 -35.13
CA GLN A 738 37.86 48.44 -35.18
C GLN A 738 38.92 49.53 -34.93
N GLY A 739 39.27 50.29 -35.98
CA GLY A 739 40.32 51.30 -35.93
C GLY A 739 41.70 50.69 -35.64
N SER A 740 42.25 50.95 -34.46
CA SER A 740 43.52 50.37 -33.96
C SER A 740 43.34 49.30 -32.89
N THR A 741 42.12 48.82 -32.67
CA THR A 741 41.79 47.89 -31.58
C THR A 741 41.26 46.58 -32.16
N TYR A 742 41.83 45.47 -31.72
CA TYR A 742 41.30 44.13 -31.95
C TYR A 742 40.28 43.83 -30.85
N MET A 743 39.03 43.60 -31.25
CA MET A 743 37.91 43.27 -30.39
C MET A 743 37.58 41.79 -30.53
N ARG A 744 37.30 41.13 -29.42
CA ARG A 744 36.75 39.78 -29.45
C ARG A 744 35.66 39.68 -28.39
N ALA A 745 34.65 38.86 -28.70
CA ALA A 745 33.64 38.45 -27.75
C ALA A 745 33.89 36.99 -27.39
N VAL A 746 33.83 36.68 -26.09
CA VAL A 746 33.90 35.32 -25.58
C VAL A 746 32.67 35.04 -24.73
N GLN A 747 32.04 33.91 -25.03
CA GLN A 747 31.00 33.32 -24.19
C GLN A 747 31.66 32.35 -23.21
N ALA A 748 31.35 32.51 -21.92
CA ALA A 748 31.74 31.58 -20.88
C ALA A 748 30.51 31.16 -20.08
N ASP A 749 30.32 29.85 -19.96
CA ASP A 749 29.17 29.26 -19.30
C ASP A 749 29.58 28.54 -18.02
N PHE A 750 28.72 28.55 -17.02
CA PHE A 750 28.89 27.80 -15.78
C PHE A 750 27.53 27.29 -15.27
N SER A 751 27.54 26.05 -14.79
CA SER A 751 26.43 25.40 -14.08
C SER A 751 26.96 24.91 -12.76
N TYR A 752 26.17 25.05 -11.71
CA TYR A 752 26.36 24.20 -10.53
C TYR A 752 26.12 22.73 -10.88
#